data_AF-A0ABD5CLM1-F1
#
_entry.id   AF-A0ABD5CLM1-F1
#
_cell.length_a   1.000
_cell.length_b   1.000
_cell.length_c   1.000
_cell.angle_alpha   90.00
_cell.angle_beta   90.00
_cell.angle_gamma   90.00
#
_symmetry.space_group_name_H-M   'P 1'
#
loop_
_entity.id
_entity.type
_entity.pdbx_description
1 polymer ?
#
loop_
_entity_poly.entity_id
_entity_poly.type
_entity_poly.pdbx_seq_one_letter_code
_entity_poly.pdbx_strand_id
1 'polypeptide(L)'
;MLKRFLNSQKISSVRSDTASGGTQAEQLLENAAENTAALANASIEPPSGETEGIAGSEFGEKPGDKPDSESAEDLSENPPEQELKPKRIENFKAYDEARKNDAIKELFSKGDDETIRSEALQPAQVYVQALIDELSIRNLDAEVAESLDTFTREVVMSAGWYQYKYLTAKHKAWFYIAVNIAMVLGMPLAVIGFGMAAAAAGVNSFASQIAAVLTGVFALQKTLSAWYASQQSYATWYKACFDLKCLYHTFVQTWETRAYSNPPALLDALRKATTAATEIIKNERMAFYTAMALPTFDVLTMLTAQRAAVSSWVSGLVPAQPAAKRVGASGLSGVDHTGASATTQDNSKASSDESTTDATPTATDDSAGSGDATDNASMLQVSLKLPVSAPPLTQSMVDECNNCPALANAGDIETLFNGNFIDWFNRSLGSNAAFSDRNHIRDDNTTRQRFTDFWNRIPDVYGQPSITVTQFIALMCIALQENRGNFFANPEIVNSKLHPHLAYAFDRIGQKQSYNLMSGNSSAAQLFKDKTYVDAHDKLAGYRDVVSPFVDPAWGGSVWPSHFKTDEDETINGFIMQADFYKLRGRGVIQTTGRSNYKDLLLFLFQQGIADDSPILDKLQSRRPAGATTWTPSPSDLNSVLTETRNGDWDKLFSMAAVLAAGVRVHAMKRGYLHLGTTASVLGASSALLGSYYRVGSSINGGNYPVVVSTRMISMTEEFARLRNPDIGTSRPARVLDA
;
A
#
# COMPACT_ATOMS: atom_id res chain seq x y z
N MET A 1 14.97 -29.89 9.98
CA MET A 1 13.67 -29.63 10.62
C MET A 1 12.50 -30.28 9.86
N LEU A 2 12.33 -30.04 8.55
CA LEU A 2 11.24 -30.63 7.75
C LEU A 2 11.16 -32.17 7.78
N LYS A 3 12.30 -32.86 7.82
CA LYS A 3 12.38 -34.34 7.94
C LYS A 3 11.87 -34.87 9.29
N ARG A 4 11.96 -34.07 10.37
CA ARG A 4 11.40 -34.42 11.70
C ARG A 4 9.90 -34.14 11.77
N PHE A 5 9.41 -33.12 11.06
CA PHE A 5 7.98 -32.84 10.92
C PHE A 5 7.24 -33.95 10.16
N LEU A 6 7.81 -34.42 9.05
CA LEU A 6 7.20 -35.48 8.22
C LEU A 6 7.18 -36.86 8.90
N ASN A 7 8.16 -37.16 9.75
CA ASN A 7 8.14 -38.42 10.53
C ASN A 7 7.11 -38.41 11.67
N SER A 8 6.64 -37.24 12.13
CA SER A 8 5.60 -37.16 13.17
C SER A 8 4.18 -37.42 12.65
N GLN A 9 3.93 -37.17 11.35
CA GLN A 9 2.61 -37.36 10.73
C GLN A 9 2.32 -38.83 10.41
N LYS A 10 3.35 -39.62 10.08
CA LYS A 10 3.22 -41.06 9.74
C LYS A 10 2.79 -41.96 10.91
N ILE A 11 2.90 -41.49 12.15
CA ILE A 11 2.53 -42.27 13.34
C ILE A 11 1.03 -42.13 13.68
N SER A 12 0.32 -41.16 13.08
CA SER A 12 -1.07 -40.85 13.46
C SER A 12 -2.18 -41.58 12.67
N SER A 13 -1.86 -42.33 11.61
CA SER A 13 -2.88 -42.87 10.69
C SER A 13 -3.25 -44.36 10.91
N VAL A 14 -3.15 -44.89 12.13
CA VAL A 14 -3.65 -46.23 12.45
C VAL A 14 -4.60 -46.15 13.65
N ARG A 15 -5.89 -45.89 13.36
CA ARG A 15 -7.12 -46.35 14.05
C ARG A 15 -8.25 -45.34 13.86
N SER A 16 -9.24 -45.69 13.04
CA SER A 16 -10.65 -45.78 13.46
C SER A 16 -11.53 -46.09 12.25
N ASP A 17 -11.97 -47.34 12.17
CA ASP A 17 -13.11 -47.75 11.35
C ASP A 17 -14.43 -47.58 12.13
N THR A 18 -15.51 -47.54 11.36
CA THR A 18 -16.94 -47.79 11.65
C THR A 18 -17.89 -46.65 12.07
N ALA A 19 -18.66 -46.21 11.06
CA ALA A 19 -20.13 -46.35 10.91
C ALA A 19 -21.10 -45.41 11.66
N SER A 20 -21.75 -44.51 10.89
CA SER A 20 -23.20 -44.49 10.58
C SER A 20 -23.68 -43.08 10.19
N GLY A 21 -24.61 -42.98 9.22
CA GLY A 21 -25.37 -41.74 8.97
C GLY A 21 -25.45 -41.24 7.52
N GLY A 22 -25.75 -42.12 6.55
CA GLY A 22 -26.24 -41.70 5.24
C GLY A 22 -27.75 -41.49 5.28
N THR A 23 -28.23 -40.28 4.96
CA THR A 23 -29.63 -39.98 4.58
C THR A 23 -29.84 -38.53 4.14
N GLN A 24 -28.92 -37.60 4.43
CA GLN A 24 -29.09 -36.18 4.07
C GLN A 24 -28.54 -35.79 2.68
N ALA A 25 -27.61 -36.57 2.13
CA ALA A 25 -26.98 -36.29 0.83
C ALA A 25 -27.87 -36.70 -0.36
N GLU A 26 -28.68 -37.74 -0.22
CA GLU A 26 -29.60 -38.20 -1.28
C GLU A 26 -30.78 -37.22 -1.46
N GLN A 27 -31.33 -36.67 -0.37
CA GLN A 27 -32.40 -35.66 -0.44
C GLN A 27 -31.95 -34.32 -1.05
N LEU A 28 -30.66 -33.99 -0.99
CA LEU A 28 -30.12 -32.78 -1.61
C LEU A 28 -29.84 -32.95 -3.12
N LEU A 29 -29.58 -34.18 -3.56
CA LEU A 29 -29.37 -34.49 -4.98
C LEU A 29 -30.69 -34.58 -5.75
N GLU A 30 -31.75 -35.08 -5.12
CA GLU A 30 -33.08 -35.20 -5.74
C GLU A 30 -33.72 -33.81 -5.97
N ASN A 31 -33.58 -32.89 -5.01
CA ASN A 31 -34.05 -31.50 -5.12
C ASN A 31 -33.27 -30.64 -6.14
N ALA A 32 -32.03 -31.01 -6.47
CA ALA A 32 -31.22 -30.34 -7.47
C ALA A 32 -31.61 -30.78 -8.91
N ALA A 33 -32.04 -32.03 -9.08
CA ALA A 33 -32.47 -32.56 -10.37
C ALA A 33 -33.82 -31.95 -10.81
N GLU A 34 -34.77 -31.77 -9.89
CA GLU A 34 -36.08 -31.17 -10.20
C GLU A 34 -35.99 -29.68 -10.61
N ASN A 35 -35.09 -28.91 -9.99
CA ASN A 35 -34.88 -27.51 -10.35
C ASN A 35 -34.18 -27.30 -11.70
N THR A 36 -33.43 -28.30 -12.17
CA THR A 36 -32.73 -28.22 -13.47
C THR A 36 -33.68 -28.54 -14.64
N ALA A 37 -34.71 -29.38 -14.42
CA ALA A 37 -35.74 -29.67 -15.40
C ALA A 37 -36.72 -28.51 -15.63
N ALA A 38 -36.98 -27.68 -14.61
CA ALA A 38 -37.87 -26.51 -14.71
C ALA A 38 -37.30 -25.37 -15.57
N LEU A 39 -35.98 -25.26 -15.69
CA LEU A 39 -35.31 -24.22 -16.49
C LEU A 39 -35.15 -24.56 -17.98
N ALA A 40 -35.32 -25.84 -18.35
CA ALA A 40 -35.15 -26.29 -19.74
C ALA A 40 -36.43 -26.17 -20.61
N ASN A 41 -37.60 -25.93 -20.01
CA ASN A 41 -38.90 -25.94 -20.72
C ASN A 41 -39.51 -24.54 -20.99
N ALA A 42 -38.80 -23.45 -20.74
CA ALA A 42 -39.26 -22.11 -21.10
C ALA A 42 -38.80 -21.72 -22.53
N SER A 43 -39.46 -22.31 -23.54
CA SER A 43 -39.31 -21.91 -24.95
C SER A 43 -40.57 -21.19 -25.41
N ILE A 44 -40.39 -20.01 -25.99
CA ILE A 44 -41.43 -19.01 -26.30
C ILE A 44 -42.10 -19.35 -27.65
N GLU A 45 -43.44 -19.44 -27.63
CA GLU A 45 -44.28 -19.45 -28.83
C GLU A 45 -44.26 -18.07 -29.54
N PRO A 46 -44.28 -18.02 -30.89
CA PRO A 46 -44.46 -16.76 -31.61
C PRO A 46 -45.95 -16.38 -31.70
N PRO A 47 -46.33 -15.10 -31.47
CA PRO A 47 -47.70 -14.68 -31.68
C PRO A 47 -48.01 -14.50 -33.16
N SER A 48 -49.14 -15.07 -33.54
CA SER A 48 -49.86 -14.90 -34.80
C SER A 48 -50.47 -13.50 -34.92
N GLY A 49 -50.15 -12.82 -36.03
CA GLY A 49 -51.03 -12.00 -36.87
C GLY A 49 -51.92 -10.91 -36.27
N GLU A 50 -51.71 -9.67 -36.74
CA GLU A 50 -52.78 -8.85 -37.30
C GLU A 50 -52.21 -7.82 -38.30
N THR A 51 -52.83 -7.75 -39.46
CA THR A 51 -52.46 -6.96 -40.65
C THR A 51 -53.45 -5.82 -40.87
N GLU A 52 -52.97 -4.58 -40.89
CA GLU A 52 -53.49 -3.44 -41.67
C GLU A 52 -52.24 -2.59 -42.00
N GLY A 53 -51.80 -2.36 -43.25
CA GLY A 53 -52.51 -1.76 -44.36
C GLY A 53 -52.04 -0.30 -44.50
N ILE A 54 -51.22 0.01 -45.50
CA ILE A 54 -51.18 1.27 -46.32
C ILE A 54 -49.84 1.40 -47.10
N ALA A 55 -49.97 1.16 -48.41
CA ALA A 55 -49.42 1.82 -49.62
C ALA A 55 -48.03 2.51 -49.69
N GLY A 56 -47.36 2.20 -50.82
CA GLY A 56 -46.43 3.07 -51.59
C GLY A 56 -44.95 2.83 -51.29
N SER A 57 -44.00 2.66 -52.21
CA SER A 57 -43.87 2.85 -53.66
C SER A 57 -42.48 2.26 -54.03
N GLU A 58 -42.38 1.31 -54.95
CA GLU A 58 -41.75 1.41 -56.28
C GLU A 58 -40.21 1.49 -56.39
N PHE A 59 -39.70 0.87 -57.47
CA PHE A 59 -38.32 0.60 -57.96
C PHE A 59 -37.67 -0.67 -57.38
N GLY A 60 -37.47 -1.80 -58.10
CA GLY A 60 -36.91 -2.00 -59.47
C GLY A 60 -35.37 -2.07 -59.33
N GLU A 61 -34.58 -3.09 -59.70
CA GLU A 61 -34.62 -4.16 -60.71
C GLU A 61 -33.68 -5.33 -60.30
N LYS A 62 -34.13 -6.59 -60.52
CA LYS A 62 -33.52 -7.76 -61.24
C LYS A 62 -32.00 -8.16 -61.16
N PRO A 63 -31.64 -9.41 -61.56
CA PRO A 63 -30.89 -10.36 -60.71
C PRO A 63 -29.54 -10.83 -61.29
N GLY A 64 -28.79 -11.62 -60.52
CA GLY A 64 -27.62 -12.37 -61.01
C GLY A 64 -27.26 -13.60 -60.15
N ASP A 65 -27.56 -14.77 -60.70
CA ASP A 65 -26.81 -16.04 -60.69
C ASP A 65 -26.32 -16.74 -59.39
N LYS A 66 -26.88 -17.95 -59.22
CA LYS A 66 -26.34 -19.18 -58.60
C LYS A 66 -25.01 -19.62 -59.27
N PRO A 67 -24.11 -20.42 -58.63
CA PRO A 67 -24.36 -21.86 -58.34
C PRO A 67 -23.72 -22.40 -57.02
N ASP A 68 -24.39 -23.35 -56.36
CA ASP A 68 -24.06 -24.81 -56.22
C ASP A 68 -22.89 -25.07 -55.24
N SER A 69 -23.19 -25.51 -54.01
CA SER A 69 -23.26 -26.92 -53.53
C SER A 69 -21.89 -27.55 -53.24
N GLU A 70 -21.61 -27.89 -51.97
CA GLU A 70 -20.99 -29.18 -51.62
C GLU A 70 -21.00 -29.47 -50.10
N SER A 71 -21.65 -30.58 -49.76
CA SER A 71 -21.41 -31.55 -48.67
C SER A 71 -20.75 -31.12 -47.35
N ALA A 72 -21.53 -31.21 -46.27
CA ALA A 72 -21.05 -31.38 -44.90
C ALA A 72 -21.14 -32.86 -44.51
N GLU A 73 -19.98 -33.49 -44.26
CA GLU A 73 -19.88 -34.79 -43.60
C GLU A 73 -19.62 -34.62 -42.10
N ASP A 74 -20.46 -35.37 -41.39
CA ASP A 74 -20.41 -35.95 -40.05
C ASP A 74 -19.00 -36.18 -39.45
N LEU A 75 -18.83 -35.88 -38.15
CA LEU A 75 -18.00 -36.65 -37.20
C LEU A 75 -18.25 -36.14 -35.76
N SER A 76 -19.16 -36.82 -35.07
CA SER A 76 -19.30 -36.81 -33.61
C SER A 76 -18.23 -37.71 -32.96
N GLU A 77 -17.62 -37.27 -31.85
CA GLU A 77 -17.32 -38.08 -30.64
C GLU A 77 -16.47 -37.26 -29.64
N ASN A 78 -17.02 -36.97 -28.46
CA ASN A 78 -16.30 -36.43 -27.31
C ASN A 78 -16.29 -37.50 -26.19
N PRO A 79 -15.13 -37.84 -25.58
CA PRO A 79 -15.10 -38.67 -24.38
C PRO A 79 -15.08 -37.84 -23.08
N PRO A 80 -15.44 -38.45 -21.93
CA PRO A 80 -15.86 -37.73 -20.73
C PRO A 80 -14.71 -37.34 -19.80
N GLU A 81 -14.87 -36.18 -19.17
CA GLU A 81 -13.93 -35.56 -18.23
C GLU A 81 -14.33 -35.89 -16.78
N GLN A 82 -13.78 -36.98 -16.21
CA GLN A 82 -13.83 -37.21 -14.75
C GLN A 82 -12.52 -37.82 -14.23
N GLU A 83 -12.16 -37.39 -13.00
CA GLU A 83 -11.01 -37.76 -12.15
C GLU A 83 -9.63 -37.16 -12.46
N LEU A 84 -9.29 -36.01 -11.85
CA LEU A 84 -7.90 -35.63 -11.56
C LEU A 84 -7.82 -34.45 -10.56
N LYS A 85 -7.91 -34.72 -9.25
CA LYS A 85 -7.66 -33.69 -8.22
C LYS A 85 -6.64 -33.99 -7.10
N PRO A 86 -6.19 -35.23 -6.80
CA PRO A 86 -5.10 -35.40 -5.82
C PRO A 86 -3.68 -35.54 -6.40
N LYS A 87 -3.49 -35.69 -7.73
CA LYS A 87 -2.15 -35.93 -8.33
C LYS A 87 -1.30 -34.67 -8.56
N ARG A 88 -1.81 -33.46 -8.27
CA ARG A 88 -1.17 -32.20 -8.71
C ARG A 88 0.04 -31.76 -7.86
N ILE A 89 0.16 -32.24 -6.62
CA ILE A 89 1.23 -31.82 -5.70
C ILE A 89 2.45 -32.77 -5.75
N GLU A 90 2.23 -34.08 -5.92
CA GLU A 90 3.34 -35.03 -6.16
C GLU A 90 3.96 -34.85 -7.54
N ASN A 91 3.15 -34.50 -8.54
CA ASN A 91 3.67 -34.14 -9.86
C ASN A 91 4.56 -32.89 -9.80
N PHE A 92 4.36 -31.93 -8.89
CA PHE A 92 5.18 -30.72 -8.83
C PHE A 92 6.65 -31.00 -8.43
N LYS A 93 6.90 -32.01 -7.59
CA LYS A 93 8.27 -32.43 -7.23
C LYS A 93 8.92 -33.30 -8.31
N ALA A 94 8.14 -34.21 -8.91
CA ALA A 94 8.63 -35.00 -10.04
C ALA A 94 8.85 -34.14 -11.30
N TYR A 95 8.10 -33.05 -11.46
CA TYR A 95 8.18 -32.11 -12.58
C TYR A 95 9.38 -31.15 -12.46
N ASP A 96 9.80 -30.80 -11.23
CA ASP A 96 11.00 -29.98 -11.00
C ASP A 96 12.31 -30.81 -11.14
N GLU A 97 12.26 -32.12 -10.89
CA GLU A 97 13.40 -33.03 -11.13
C GLU A 97 13.51 -33.53 -12.58
N ALA A 98 12.43 -33.48 -13.39
CA ALA A 98 12.40 -34.06 -14.73
C ALA A 98 12.84 -33.13 -15.89
N ARG A 99 13.11 -31.83 -15.66
CA ARG A 99 13.46 -30.90 -16.75
C ARG A 99 14.80 -30.18 -16.56
N LYS A 100 15.75 -30.59 -17.39
CA LYS A 100 17.08 -30.02 -17.56
C LYS A 100 17.03 -28.89 -18.60
N ASN A 101 17.02 -27.65 -18.13
CA ASN A 101 17.71 -26.57 -18.84
C ASN A 101 18.64 -25.92 -17.82
N ASP A 102 19.82 -26.54 -17.67
CA ASP A 102 20.77 -26.22 -16.61
C ASP A 102 21.27 -24.78 -16.73
N ALA A 103 21.38 -24.20 -17.93
CA ALA A 103 21.98 -22.89 -18.14
C ALA A 103 21.27 -21.70 -17.43
N ILE A 104 19.94 -21.57 -17.51
CA ILE A 104 19.21 -20.44 -16.88
C ILE A 104 19.17 -20.63 -15.35
N LYS A 105 18.92 -21.86 -14.88
CA LYS A 105 19.00 -22.20 -13.45
C LYS A 105 20.43 -22.03 -12.92
N GLU A 106 21.43 -22.31 -13.73
CA GLU A 106 22.86 -22.12 -13.46
C GLU A 106 23.18 -20.63 -13.36
N LEU A 107 22.68 -19.77 -14.25
CA LEU A 107 22.82 -18.31 -14.09
C LEU A 107 22.14 -17.82 -12.79
N PHE A 108 20.96 -18.35 -12.47
CA PHE A 108 20.27 -18.05 -11.21
C PHE A 108 20.90 -18.72 -9.98
N SER A 109 21.94 -19.54 -10.11
CA SER A 109 22.58 -20.20 -8.95
C SER A 109 24.06 -19.86 -8.80
N LYS A 110 24.79 -19.73 -9.91
CA LYS A 110 26.18 -19.30 -10.03
C LYS A 110 26.23 -17.79 -10.22
N GLY A 111 26.05 -17.04 -9.13
CA GLY A 111 26.46 -15.65 -9.09
C GLY A 111 27.98 -15.56 -8.96
N ASP A 112 28.75 -15.74 -10.04
CA ASP A 112 30.21 -15.62 -10.02
C ASP A 112 30.73 -14.51 -10.95
N ASP A 113 31.81 -13.85 -10.52
CA ASP A 113 32.13 -12.43 -10.78
C ASP A 113 32.82 -12.11 -12.12
N GLU A 114 33.51 -13.06 -12.75
CA GLU A 114 34.36 -12.77 -13.93
C GLU A 114 33.70 -13.06 -15.28
N THR A 115 32.83 -14.07 -15.38
CA THR A 115 32.26 -14.49 -16.68
C THR A 115 31.15 -13.56 -17.19
N ILE A 116 30.43 -12.88 -16.29
CA ILE A 116 29.28 -12.04 -16.66
C ILE A 116 29.72 -10.71 -17.32
N ARG A 117 30.97 -10.25 -17.09
CA ARG A 117 31.44 -8.92 -17.54
C ARG A 117 32.40 -8.93 -18.73
N SER A 118 33.28 -9.92 -18.89
CA SER A 118 34.29 -9.88 -19.96
C SER A 118 33.87 -10.55 -21.28
N GLU A 119 32.74 -11.28 -21.30
CA GLU A 119 32.28 -12.03 -22.49
C GLU A 119 30.79 -11.80 -22.83
N ALA A 120 30.14 -10.76 -22.30
CA ALA A 120 28.67 -10.62 -22.18
C ALA A 120 27.80 -10.73 -23.45
N LEU A 121 28.36 -10.74 -24.66
CA LEU A 121 27.61 -11.00 -25.90
C LEU A 121 27.39 -12.50 -26.18
N GLN A 122 28.31 -13.39 -25.79
CA GLN A 122 28.11 -14.84 -25.95
C GLN A 122 27.10 -15.45 -24.96
N PRO A 123 27.06 -15.07 -23.66
CA PRO A 123 26.09 -15.59 -22.71
C PRO A 123 24.65 -15.26 -23.08
N ALA A 124 24.38 -14.05 -23.57
CA ALA A 124 23.03 -13.63 -23.92
C ALA A 124 22.40 -14.55 -24.98
N GLN A 125 23.16 -14.92 -26.00
CA GLN A 125 22.70 -15.83 -27.05
C GLN A 125 22.38 -17.23 -26.52
N VAL A 126 23.17 -17.74 -25.57
CA VAL A 126 22.90 -19.03 -24.90
C VAL A 126 21.58 -18.98 -24.14
N TYR A 127 21.30 -17.88 -23.44
CA TYR A 127 20.03 -17.71 -22.71
C TYR A 127 18.84 -17.48 -23.64
N VAL A 128 19.02 -16.76 -24.75
CA VAL A 128 18.00 -16.60 -25.79
C VAL A 128 17.65 -17.95 -26.37
N GLN A 129 18.65 -18.78 -26.70
CA GLN A 129 18.41 -20.14 -27.21
C GLN A 129 17.71 -21.02 -26.19
N ALA A 130 18.14 -21.00 -24.92
CA ALA A 130 17.48 -21.76 -23.85
C ALA A 130 16.01 -21.34 -23.68
N LEU A 131 15.69 -20.05 -23.84
CA LEU A 131 14.32 -19.54 -23.80
C LEU A 131 13.51 -19.94 -25.04
N ILE A 132 14.11 -19.91 -26.23
CA ILE A 132 13.49 -20.41 -27.48
C ILE A 132 13.12 -21.89 -27.31
N ASP A 133 14.03 -22.69 -26.76
CA ASP A 133 13.83 -24.11 -26.51
C ASP A 133 12.73 -24.34 -25.46
N GLU A 134 12.74 -23.56 -24.37
CA GLU A 134 11.72 -23.62 -23.31
C GLU A 134 10.31 -23.27 -23.81
N LEU A 135 10.21 -22.26 -24.69
CA LEU A 135 8.94 -21.85 -25.31
C LEU A 135 8.57 -22.70 -26.53
N SER A 136 9.40 -23.69 -26.91
CA SER A 136 9.20 -24.54 -28.08
C SER A 136 8.94 -23.76 -29.38
N ILE A 137 9.59 -22.60 -29.56
CA ILE A 137 9.38 -21.74 -30.72
C ILE A 137 10.12 -22.33 -31.93
N ARG A 138 9.37 -22.70 -32.97
CA ARG A 138 9.91 -23.15 -34.26
C ARG A 138 9.74 -22.03 -35.27
N ASN A 139 10.81 -21.68 -35.99
CA ASN A 139 10.87 -20.59 -36.98
C ASN A 139 10.68 -19.19 -36.37
N LEU A 140 11.76 -18.66 -35.83
CA LEU A 140 11.79 -17.34 -35.20
C LEU A 140 11.69 -16.24 -36.25
N ASP A 141 10.67 -15.40 -36.16
CA ASP A 141 10.62 -14.15 -36.92
C ASP A 141 11.72 -13.19 -36.40
N ALA A 142 12.27 -12.36 -37.29
CA ALA A 142 13.37 -11.46 -36.93
C ALA A 142 12.97 -10.44 -35.84
N GLU A 143 11.74 -9.94 -35.85
CA GLU A 143 11.23 -8.99 -34.86
C GLU A 143 11.01 -9.65 -33.49
N VAL A 144 10.55 -10.91 -33.51
CA VAL A 144 10.42 -11.74 -32.30
C VAL A 144 11.80 -12.09 -31.74
N ALA A 145 12.77 -12.39 -32.60
CA ALA A 145 14.16 -12.67 -32.19
C ALA A 145 14.78 -11.48 -31.46
N GLU A 146 14.66 -10.28 -32.02
CA GLU A 146 15.15 -9.03 -31.41
C GLU A 146 14.45 -8.75 -30.06
N SER A 147 13.14 -9.00 -29.99
CA SER A 147 12.37 -8.79 -28.76
C SER A 147 12.70 -9.81 -27.68
N LEU A 148 12.97 -11.07 -28.04
CA LEU A 148 13.45 -12.11 -27.11
C LEU A 148 14.85 -11.80 -26.59
N ASP A 149 15.74 -11.33 -27.46
CA ASP A 149 17.08 -10.89 -27.08
C ASP A 149 17.02 -9.72 -26.08
N THR A 150 16.17 -8.73 -26.36
CA THR A 150 15.93 -7.60 -25.45
C THR A 150 15.32 -8.06 -24.13
N PHE A 151 14.30 -8.92 -24.16
CA PHE A 151 13.68 -9.49 -22.95
C PHE A 151 14.70 -10.28 -22.12
N THR A 152 15.55 -11.08 -22.76
CA THR A 152 16.57 -11.89 -22.09
C THR A 152 17.59 -11.00 -21.38
N ARG A 153 18.05 -9.93 -22.04
CA ARG A 153 18.96 -8.94 -21.43
C ARG A 153 18.32 -8.20 -20.26
N GLU A 154 17.13 -7.63 -20.47
CA GLU A 154 16.50 -6.75 -19.49
C GLU A 154 15.89 -7.52 -18.31
N VAL A 155 15.39 -8.74 -18.51
CA VAL A 155 14.74 -9.55 -17.47
C VAL A 155 15.70 -10.57 -16.87
N VAL A 156 16.20 -11.50 -17.69
CA VAL A 156 16.93 -12.69 -17.21
C VAL A 156 18.33 -12.31 -16.72
N MET A 157 19.09 -11.58 -17.52
CA MET A 157 20.45 -11.17 -17.14
C MET A 157 20.43 -10.17 -15.97
N SER A 158 19.48 -9.21 -15.97
CA SER A 158 19.30 -8.29 -14.84
C SER A 158 18.94 -9.04 -13.55
N ALA A 159 18.06 -10.05 -13.59
CA ALA A 159 17.75 -10.87 -12.43
C ALA A 159 18.98 -11.60 -11.88
N GLY A 160 19.81 -12.17 -12.77
CA GLY A 160 21.09 -12.79 -12.42
C GLY A 160 22.07 -11.79 -11.79
N TRP A 161 22.18 -10.60 -12.37
CA TRP A 161 23.03 -9.53 -11.83
C TRP A 161 22.61 -9.09 -10.42
N TYR A 162 21.31 -8.85 -10.20
CA TYR A 162 20.80 -8.47 -8.87
C TYR A 162 21.00 -9.60 -7.86
N GLN A 163 20.83 -10.86 -8.27
CA GLN A 163 21.10 -12.01 -7.41
C GLN A 163 22.57 -12.07 -7.00
N TYR A 164 23.48 -11.88 -7.96
CA TYR A 164 24.91 -11.81 -7.70
C TYR A 164 25.22 -10.68 -6.71
N LYS A 165 24.72 -9.46 -6.95
CA LYS A 165 24.90 -8.33 -6.03
C LYS A 165 24.39 -8.63 -4.63
N TYR A 166 23.21 -9.24 -4.52
CA TYR A 166 22.65 -9.68 -3.26
C TYR A 166 23.54 -10.71 -2.55
N LEU A 167 24.01 -11.76 -3.24
CA LEU A 167 24.84 -12.80 -2.66
C LEU A 167 26.20 -12.27 -2.20
N THR A 168 26.85 -11.43 -3.02
CA THR A 168 28.10 -10.76 -2.65
C THR A 168 27.92 -9.85 -1.44
N ALA A 169 26.83 -9.09 -1.40
CA ALA A 169 26.50 -8.25 -0.25
C ALA A 169 26.23 -9.07 1.01
N LYS A 170 25.50 -10.19 0.89
CA LYS A 170 25.24 -11.13 1.98
C LYS A 170 26.54 -11.75 2.50
N HIS A 171 27.44 -12.17 1.61
CA HIS A 171 28.72 -12.76 2.01
C HIS A 171 29.59 -11.73 2.73
N LYS A 172 29.69 -10.51 2.20
CA LYS A 172 30.35 -9.38 2.87
C LYS A 172 29.73 -9.15 4.25
N ALA A 173 28.40 -9.02 4.35
CA ALA A 173 27.71 -8.84 5.62
C ALA A 173 28.06 -9.93 6.65
N TRP A 174 28.06 -11.20 6.25
CA TRP A 174 28.44 -12.32 7.12
C TRP A 174 29.91 -12.26 7.53
N PHE A 175 30.82 -11.97 6.59
CA PHE A 175 32.24 -11.77 6.90
C PHE A 175 32.42 -10.64 7.93
N TYR A 176 31.72 -9.51 7.77
CA TYR A 176 31.78 -8.40 8.71
C TYR A 176 31.19 -8.74 10.07
N ILE A 177 30.08 -9.48 10.13
CA ILE A 177 29.52 -9.97 11.40
C ILE A 177 30.55 -10.87 12.10
N ALA A 178 31.19 -11.79 11.38
CA ALA A 178 32.22 -12.65 11.92
C ALA A 178 33.43 -11.86 12.46
N VAL A 179 33.92 -10.87 11.71
CA VAL A 179 35.02 -9.99 12.14
C VAL A 179 34.62 -9.16 13.37
N ASN A 180 33.39 -8.62 13.43
CA ASN A 180 32.92 -7.88 14.60
C ASN A 180 32.81 -8.78 15.83
N ILE A 181 32.26 -9.99 15.70
CA ILE A 181 32.21 -10.97 16.80
C ILE A 181 33.64 -11.29 17.27
N ALA A 182 34.57 -11.52 16.34
CA ALA A 182 35.97 -11.78 16.67
C ALA A 182 36.63 -10.60 17.38
N MET A 183 36.37 -9.35 16.99
CA MET A 183 36.91 -8.16 17.67
C MET A 183 36.29 -7.95 19.05
N VAL A 184 34.96 -8.04 19.16
CA VAL A 184 34.22 -7.81 20.42
C VAL A 184 34.57 -8.86 21.46
N LEU A 185 34.79 -10.13 21.06
CA LEU A 185 35.20 -11.18 21.98
C LEU A 185 36.72 -11.25 22.18
N GLY A 186 37.49 -11.09 21.10
CA GLY A 186 38.94 -11.24 21.12
C GLY A 186 39.64 -10.10 21.84
N MET A 187 39.16 -8.87 21.72
CA MET A 187 39.87 -7.73 22.30
C MET A 187 39.78 -7.68 23.84
N PRO A 188 38.63 -7.91 24.50
CA PRO A 188 38.59 -8.04 25.95
C PRO A 188 39.50 -9.16 26.47
N LEU A 189 39.53 -10.31 25.78
CA LEU A 189 40.42 -11.42 26.15
C LEU A 189 41.90 -11.04 26.01
N ALA A 190 42.27 -10.33 24.94
CA ALA A 190 43.62 -9.82 24.75
C ALA A 190 43.99 -8.80 25.86
N VAL A 191 43.09 -7.87 26.20
CA VAL A 191 43.29 -6.88 27.27
C VAL A 191 43.46 -7.56 28.63
N ILE A 192 42.65 -8.59 28.93
CA ILE A 192 42.79 -9.38 30.16
C ILE A 192 44.15 -10.07 30.20
N GLY A 193 44.56 -10.72 29.11
CA GLY A 193 45.86 -11.40 29.01
C GLY A 193 47.03 -10.43 29.18
N PHE A 194 47.01 -9.28 28.51
CA PHE A 194 48.01 -8.23 28.66
C PHE A 194 48.01 -7.61 30.06
N GLY A 195 46.84 -7.48 30.70
CA GLY A 195 46.72 -6.97 32.06
C GLY A 195 47.33 -7.88 33.09
N MET A 196 47.13 -9.20 32.94
CA MET A 196 47.78 -10.18 33.80
C MET A 196 49.31 -10.15 33.64
N ALA A 197 49.81 -10.02 32.41
CA ALA A 197 51.24 -9.90 32.14
C ALA A 197 51.86 -8.58 32.66
N ALA A 198 51.16 -7.46 32.48
CA ALA A 198 51.61 -6.14 32.95
C ALA A 198 51.59 -6.03 34.48
N ALA A 199 50.59 -6.64 35.14
CA ALA A 199 50.53 -6.74 36.60
C ALA A 199 51.72 -7.55 37.15
N ALA A 200 52.11 -8.63 36.47
CA ALA A 200 53.32 -9.39 36.81
C ALA A 200 54.62 -8.56 36.64
N ALA A 201 54.61 -7.54 35.78
CA ALA A 201 55.74 -6.66 35.52
C ALA A 201 55.73 -5.35 36.34
N GLY A 202 54.73 -5.12 37.21
CA GLY A 202 54.69 -3.95 38.12
C GLY A 202 54.36 -2.60 37.47
N VAL A 203 53.71 -2.58 36.30
CA VAL A 203 53.42 -1.32 35.57
C VAL A 203 52.06 -0.74 35.99
N ASN A 204 52.08 0.39 36.72
CA ASN A 204 50.88 1.02 37.31
C ASN A 204 50.07 1.94 36.36
N SER A 205 50.46 2.12 35.09
CA SER A 205 49.77 3.01 34.14
C SER A 205 48.70 2.33 33.26
N PHE A 206 48.21 1.16 33.68
CA PHE A 206 47.43 0.27 32.81
C PHE A 206 45.99 0.75 32.53
N ALA A 207 45.36 1.44 33.49
CA ALA A 207 43.95 1.81 33.39
C ALA A 207 43.64 2.83 32.27
N SER A 208 44.51 3.84 32.07
CA SER A 208 44.32 4.84 31.02
C SER A 208 44.53 4.28 29.61
N GLN A 209 45.42 3.30 29.47
CA GLN A 209 45.68 2.60 28.20
C GLN A 209 44.49 1.72 27.81
N ILE A 210 43.88 1.01 28.77
CA ILE A 210 42.65 0.23 28.52
C ILE A 210 41.50 1.13 28.07
N ALA A 211 41.30 2.27 28.76
CA ALA A 211 40.22 3.20 28.42
C ALA A 211 40.36 3.77 26.99
N ALA A 212 41.59 4.08 26.56
CA ALA A 212 41.88 4.54 25.21
C ALA A 212 41.61 3.45 24.16
N VAL A 213 42.04 2.21 24.42
CA VAL A 213 41.80 1.07 23.52
C VAL A 213 40.30 0.81 23.36
N LEU A 214 39.54 0.76 24.46
CA LEU A 214 38.10 0.53 24.41
C LEU A 214 37.35 1.64 23.68
N THR A 215 37.76 2.89 23.87
CA THR A 215 37.18 4.03 23.12
C THR A 215 37.40 3.87 21.62
N GLY A 216 38.61 3.43 21.21
CA GLY A 216 38.91 3.13 19.80
C GLY A 216 38.04 2.01 19.23
N VAL A 217 37.79 0.95 20.01
CA VAL A 217 36.92 -0.17 19.61
C VAL A 217 35.48 0.27 19.39
N PHE A 218 34.92 1.03 20.32
CA PHE A 218 33.53 1.45 20.19
C PHE A 218 33.33 2.48 19.07
N ALA A 219 34.32 3.34 18.84
CA ALA A 219 34.34 4.20 17.66
C ALA A 219 34.35 3.37 16.37
N LEU A 220 35.21 2.36 16.27
CA LEU A 220 35.27 1.44 15.12
C LEU A 220 33.95 0.69 14.93
N GLN A 221 33.37 0.13 16.01
CA GLN A 221 32.09 -0.59 15.97
C GLN A 221 30.96 0.28 15.43
N LYS A 222 30.90 1.56 15.83
CA LYS A 222 29.84 2.47 15.39
C LYS A 222 30.04 2.95 13.95
N THR A 223 31.29 3.20 13.54
CA THR A 223 31.63 3.43 12.11
C THR A 223 31.22 2.23 11.25
N LEU A 224 31.49 1.01 11.72
CA LEU A 224 31.08 -0.23 11.03
C LEU A 224 29.56 -0.41 11.01
N SER A 225 28.86 -0.07 12.10
CA SER A 225 27.40 -0.15 12.18
C SER A 225 26.73 0.82 11.22
N ALA A 226 27.28 2.03 11.08
CA ALA A 226 26.75 3.01 10.17
C ALA A 226 27.14 2.74 8.71
N TRP A 227 28.32 2.16 8.46
CA TRP A 227 28.66 1.58 7.16
C TRP A 227 27.67 0.46 6.78
N TYR A 228 27.26 -0.37 7.75
CA TYR A 228 26.24 -1.40 7.55
C TYR A 228 24.85 -0.82 7.28
N ALA A 229 24.49 0.32 7.91
CA ALA A 229 23.26 1.03 7.57
C ALA A 229 23.26 1.51 6.11
N SER A 230 24.42 1.87 5.55
CA SER A 230 24.53 2.19 4.11
C SER A 230 24.35 0.96 3.20
N GLN A 231 24.47 -0.27 3.74
CA GLN A 231 24.25 -1.51 3.01
C GLN A 231 22.77 -1.90 2.89
N GLN A 232 21.81 -1.06 3.32
CA GLN A 232 20.35 -1.27 3.13
C GLN A 232 19.95 -1.57 1.67
N SER A 233 20.81 -1.26 0.71
CA SER A 233 20.69 -1.67 -0.70
C SER A 233 20.51 -3.17 -0.92
N TYR A 234 20.92 -4.04 0.03
CA TYR A 234 20.74 -5.50 -0.12
C TYR A 234 19.26 -5.90 -0.24
N ALA A 235 18.37 -5.25 0.52
CA ALA A 235 16.95 -5.56 0.50
C ALA A 235 16.32 -5.13 -0.84
N THR A 236 16.78 -4.00 -1.37
CA THR A 236 16.36 -3.48 -2.68
C THR A 236 16.82 -4.40 -3.81
N TRP A 237 18.07 -4.88 -3.79
CA TRP A 237 18.58 -5.84 -4.78
C TRP A 237 17.86 -7.18 -4.72
N TYR A 238 17.59 -7.69 -3.51
CA TYR A 238 16.81 -8.91 -3.35
C TYR A 238 15.40 -8.76 -3.93
N LYS A 239 14.72 -7.65 -3.64
CA LYS A 239 13.39 -7.34 -4.17
C LYS A 239 13.40 -7.23 -5.69
N ALA A 240 14.33 -6.47 -6.27
CA ALA A 240 14.44 -6.32 -7.72
C ALA A 240 14.68 -7.68 -8.41
N CYS A 241 15.58 -8.51 -7.87
CA CYS A 241 15.80 -9.87 -8.35
C CYS A 241 14.51 -10.71 -8.30
N PHE A 242 13.80 -10.68 -7.17
CA PHE A 242 12.55 -11.41 -7.00
C PHE A 242 11.48 -10.98 -8.00
N ASP A 243 11.27 -9.67 -8.15
CA ASP A 243 10.26 -9.12 -9.06
C ASP A 243 10.57 -9.49 -10.52
N LEU A 244 11.85 -9.42 -10.94
CA LEU A 244 12.28 -9.84 -12.29
C LEU A 244 12.10 -11.35 -12.52
N LYS A 245 12.38 -12.19 -11.51
CA LYS A 245 12.13 -13.64 -11.60
C LYS A 245 10.63 -13.95 -11.70
N CYS A 246 9.79 -13.26 -10.92
CA CYS A 246 8.34 -13.40 -11.02
C CYS A 246 7.84 -13.01 -12.42
N LEU A 247 8.38 -11.93 -12.98
CA LEU A 247 8.05 -11.51 -14.34
C LEU A 247 8.44 -12.57 -15.38
N TYR A 248 9.66 -13.11 -15.29
CA TYR A 248 10.12 -14.21 -16.16
C TYR A 248 9.23 -15.46 -16.04
N HIS A 249 8.98 -15.95 -14.82
CA HIS A 249 8.16 -17.14 -14.62
C HIS A 249 6.71 -16.95 -15.08
N THR A 250 6.13 -15.77 -14.85
CA THR A 250 4.78 -15.44 -15.33
C THR A 250 4.74 -15.44 -16.85
N PHE A 251 5.77 -14.88 -17.49
CA PHE A 251 5.88 -14.88 -18.95
C PHE A 251 5.99 -16.31 -19.50
N VAL A 252 6.94 -17.11 -19.00
CA VAL A 252 7.11 -18.51 -19.43
C VAL A 252 5.84 -19.31 -19.20
N GLN A 253 5.23 -19.25 -18.03
CA GLN A 253 4.00 -20.00 -17.72
C GLN A 253 2.84 -19.64 -18.67
N THR A 254 2.74 -18.35 -19.05
CA THR A 254 1.69 -17.88 -19.96
C THR A 254 1.91 -18.41 -21.38
N TRP A 255 3.17 -18.54 -21.81
CA TRP A 255 3.53 -18.83 -23.20
C TRP A 255 3.96 -20.28 -23.47
N GLU A 256 4.33 -21.04 -22.44
CA GLU A 256 4.70 -22.45 -22.58
C GLU A 256 3.54 -23.30 -23.12
N THR A 257 2.30 -22.98 -22.72
CA THR A 257 1.10 -23.69 -23.19
C THR A 257 0.51 -23.11 -24.47
N ARG A 258 0.93 -21.90 -24.85
CA ARG A 258 0.51 -21.22 -26.06
C ARG A 258 1.58 -21.44 -27.11
N ALA A 259 1.51 -22.60 -27.79
CA ALA A 259 2.36 -22.87 -28.96
C ALA A 259 2.42 -21.62 -29.84
N TYR A 260 3.58 -21.35 -30.45
CA TYR A 260 3.90 -20.18 -31.32
C TYR A 260 2.95 -20.07 -32.53
N SER A 261 1.69 -19.81 -32.25
CA SER A 261 0.55 -19.77 -33.16
C SER A 261 0.08 -18.33 -33.34
N ASN A 262 0.58 -17.40 -32.54
CA ASN A 262 0.25 -15.98 -32.59
C ASN A 262 1.49 -15.10 -32.31
N PRO A 263 2.39 -14.91 -33.30
CA PRO A 263 3.58 -14.08 -33.16
C PRO A 263 3.29 -12.63 -32.71
N PRO A 264 2.25 -11.93 -33.22
CA PRO A 264 1.93 -10.58 -32.75
C PRO A 264 1.61 -10.50 -31.25
N ALA A 265 0.88 -11.48 -30.71
CA ALA A 265 0.55 -11.51 -29.29
C ALA A 265 1.79 -11.83 -28.42
N LEU A 266 2.69 -12.70 -28.89
CA LEU A 266 3.96 -12.98 -28.21
C LEU A 266 4.84 -11.73 -28.18
N LEU A 267 4.93 -11.02 -29.30
CA LEU A 267 5.69 -9.80 -29.43
C LEU A 267 5.19 -8.70 -28.48
N ASP A 268 3.87 -8.50 -28.40
CA ASP A 268 3.26 -7.57 -27.44
C ASP A 268 3.55 -7.98 -25.98
N ALA A 269 3.48 -9.28 -25.66
CA ALA A 269 3.80 -9.76 -24.32
C ALA A 269 5.28 -9.57 -23.96
N LEU A 270 6.20 -9.81 -24.90
CA LEU A 270 7.64 -9.55 -24.72
C LEU A 270 7.88 -8.07 -24.43
N ARG A 271 7.31 -7.17 -25.24
CA ARG A 271 7.44 -5.71 -25.07
C ARG A 271 6.89 -5.23 -23.72
N LYS A 272 5.72 -5.74 -23.32
CA LYS A 272 5.11 -5.43 -22.02
C LYS A 272 5.98 -5.88 -20.86
N ALA A 273 6.50 -7.10 -20.92
CA ALA A 273 7.36 -7.61 -19.86
C ALA A 273 8.69 -6.84 -19.79
N THR A 274 9.34 -6.59 -20.93
CA THR A 274 10.55 -5.76 -20.99
C THR A 274 10.32 -4.37 -20.38
N THR A 275 9.20 -3.71 -20.72
CA THR A 275 8.85 -2.40 -20.14
C THR A 275 8.69 -2.47 -18.61
N ALA A 276 8.04 -3.52 -18.10
CA ALA A 276 7.88 -3.73 -16.67
C ALA A 276 9.24 -3.95 -15.97
N ALA A 277 10.15 -4.70 -16.58
CA ALA A 277 11.49 -4.90 -16.06
C ALA A 277 12.31 -3.61 -16.01
N THR A 278 12.25 -2.78 -17.06
CA THR A 278 12.92 -1.48 -17.07
C THR A 278 12.43 -0.57 -15.93
N GLU A 279 11.13 -0.58 -15.62
CA GLU A 279 10.60 0.17 -14.48
C GLU A 279 11.06 -0.40 -13.13
N ILE A 280 11.16 -1.74 -12.98
CA ILE A 280 11.76 -2.35 -11.77
C ILE A 280 13.20 -1.88 -11.57
N ILE A 281 14.01 -1.92 -12.63
CA ILE A 281 15.43 -1.50 -12.61
C ILE A 281 15.54 -0.01 -12.29
N LYS A 282 14.70 0.83 -12.91
CA LYS A 282 14.67 2.27 -12.66
C LYS A 282 14.30 2.62 -11.22
N ASN A 283 13.30 1.93 -10.66
CA ASN A 283 12.89 2.11 -9.27
C ASN A 283 14.01 1.72 -8.29
N GLU A 284 14.72 0.62 -8.55
CA GLU A 284 15.89 0.23 -7.76
C GLU A 284 17.00 1.27 -7.85
N ARG A 285 17.35 1.73 -9.07
CA ARG A 285 18.36 2.78 -9.28
C ARG A 285 18.03 4.05 -8.52
N MET A 286 16.77 4.48 -8.56
CA MET A 286 16.32 5.66 -7.82
C MET A 286 16.45 5.46 -6.31
N ALA A 287 16.10 4.28 -5.79
CA ALA A 287 16.30 3.95 -4.38
C ALA A 287 17.80 3.97 -4.00
N PHE A 288 18.66 3.42 -4.86
CA PHE A 288 20.11 3.43 -4.68
C PHE A 288 20.68 4.86 -4.63
N TYR A 289 20.32 5.72 -5.59
CA TYR A 289 20.77 7.12 -5.60
C TYR A 289 20.23 7.92 -4.40
N THR A 290 19.00 7.64 -3.98
CA THR A 290 18.42 8.27 -2.78
C THR A 290 19.20 7.87 -1.53
N ALA A 291 19.59 6.60 -1.41
CA ALA A 291 20.41 6.12 -0.31
C ALA A 291 21.84 6.73 -0.32
N MET A 292 22.42 6.93 -1.51
CA MET A 292 23.74 7.57 -1.63
C MET A 292 23.74 9.07 -1.36
N ALA A 293 22.62 9.76 -1.60
CA ALA A 293 22.51 11.20 -1.39
C ALA A 293 22.48 11.61 0.10
N LEU A 294 22.36 10.65 1.04
CA LEU A 294 22.07 10.92 2.45
C LEU A 294 22.95 10.18 3.49
N PRO A 295 24.30 10.23 3.41
CA PRO A 295 25.09 9.97 4.61
C PRO A 295 25.87 11.22 5.03
N THR A 296 25.24 12.15 5.77
CA THR A 296 26.00 13.16 6.53
C THR A 296 26.45 12.55 7.85
N PHE A 297 27.72 12.17 7.91
CA PHE A 297 28.36 11.71 9.14
C PHE A 297 28.89 12.89 9.93
N ASP A 298 28.30 13.15 11.11
CA ASP A 298 28.95 14.00 12.10
C ASP A 298 29.79 13.15 13.06
N VAL A 299 31.06 13.02 12.71
CA VAL A 299 32.09 12.30 13.48
C VAL A 299 32.25 12.90 14.89
N LEU A 300 32.04 14.21 15.04
CA LEU A 300 32.24 14.91 16.31
C LEU A 300 31.15 14.56 17.32
N THR A 301 29.90 14.58 16.89
CA THR A 301 28.75 14.16 17.72
C THR A 301 28.91 12.68 18.14
N MET A 302 29.46 11.86 17.25
CA MET A 302 29.69 10.44 17.52
C MET A 302 30.77 10.18 18.58
N LEU A 303 31.90 10.89 18.50
CA LEU A 303 33.00 10.78 19.46
C LEU A 303 32.62 11.33 20.84
N THR A 304 31.83 12.38 20.89
CA THR A 304 31.41 13.04 22.14
C THR A 304 30.48 12.14 22.96
N ALA A 305 29.52 11.47 22.31
CA ALA A 305 28.63 10.52 22.99
C ALA A 305 29.35 9.27 23.54
N GLN A 306 30.41 8.82 22.86
CA GLN A 306 31.20 7.64 23.23
C GLN A 306 32.06 7.88 24.47
N ARG A 307 32.67 9.07 24.58
CA ARG A 307 33.52 9.44 25.72
C ARG A 307 32.78 9.34 27.05
N ALA A 308 31.50 9.72 27.07
CA ALA A 308 30.65 9.64 28.27
C ALA A 308 30.37 8.18 28.69
N ALA A 309 30.04 7.31 27.73
CA ALA A 309 29.73 5.90 28.00
C ALA A 309 30.96 5.12 28.52
N VAL A 310 32.13 5.34 27.90
CA VAL A 310 33.39 4.68 28.33
C VAL A 310 33.82 5.14 29.72
N SER A 311 33.73 6.45 30.00
CA SER A 311 34.08 7.00 31.32
C SER A 311 33.24 6.39 32.44
N SER A 312 31.94 6.18 32.20
CA SER A 312 31.04 5.54 33.17
C SER A 312 31.40 4.07 33.43
N TRP A 313 31.74 3.33 32.37
CA TRP A 313 32.05 1.91 32.48
C TRP A 313 33.40 1.64 33.16
N VAL A 314 34.44 2.40 32.79
CA VAL A 314 35.78 2.31 33.42
C VAL A 314 35.68 2.63 34.91
N SER A 315 34.89 3.64 35.29
CA SER A 315 34.69 4.00 36.69
C SER A 315 33.99 2.90 37.50
N GLY A 316 33.19 2.04 36.87
CA GLY A 316 32.53 0.91 37.52
C GLY A 316 33.43 -0.33 37.70
N LEU A 317 34.55 -0.42 36.99
CA LEU A 317 35.48 -1.55 37.04
C LEU A 317 36.67 -1.35 37.95
N VAL A 318 36.97 -0.10 38.33
CA VAL A 318 37.99 0.19 39.33
C VAL A 318 37.37 0.00 40.72
N PRO A 319 37.77 -1.03 41.51
CA PRO A 319 37.23 -1.20 42.86
C PRO A 319 37.53 0.06 43.68
N ALA A 320 36.49 0.63 44.29
CA ALA A 320 36.61 1.81 45.12
C ALA A 320 37.71 1.59 46.17
N GLN A 321 38.79 2.37 46.11
CA GLN A 321 39.80 2.30 47.15
C GLN A 321 39.16 2.68 48.48
N PRO A 322 39.36 1.89 49.55
CA PRO A 322 38.79 2.19 50.84
C PRO A 322 39.36 3.52 51.34
N ALA A 323 38.49 4.53 51.41
CA ALA A 323 38.83 5.85 51.92
C ALA A 323 39.32 5.72 53.38
N ALA A 324 40.57 6.07 53.62
CA ALA A 324 41.14 6.16 54.95
C ALA A 324 40.42 7.27 55.74
N LYS A 325 39.50 6.85 56.60
CA LYS A 325 38.79 7.69 57.57
C LYS A 325 39.77 8.06 58.69
N ARG A 326 40.22 9.31 58.77
CA ARG A 326 40.86 9.86 59.98
C ARG A 326 40.05 11.02 60.56
N VAL A 327 39.65 10.81 61.80
CA VAL A 327 38.99 11.71 62.75
C VAL A 327 40.02 12.68 63.32
N GLY A 328 39.59 13.91 63.62
CA GLY A 328 40.34 14.82 64.47
C GLY A 328 39.69 16.19 64.61
N ALA A 329 38.70 16.29 65.49
CA ALA A 329 38.23 17.56 66.04
C ALA A 329 39.12 17.95 67.24
N SER A 330 39.59 19.18 67.28
CA SER A 330 39.91 19.98 68.49
C SER A 330 40.21 21.41 68.05
N GLY A 331 39.53 22.38 68.66
CA GLY A 331 39.46 23.77 68.18
C GLY A 331 40.57 24.69 68.68
N LEU A 332 40.46 25.96 68.31
CA LEU A 332 40.82 27.12 69.13
C LEU A 332 40.33 28.42 68.46
N SER A 333 39.58 29.21 69.24
CA SER A 333 39.50 30.68 69.32
C SER A 333 40.08 31.61 68.23
N GLY A 334 39.26 32.56 67.78
CA GLY A 334 39.51 33.99 68.01
C GLY A 334 39.88 34.89 66.81
N VAL A 335 39.24 36.08 66.83
CA VAL A 335 39.74 37.39 66.37
C VAL A 335 39.38 37.88 64.95
N ASP A 336 38.48 38.86 64.95
CA ASP A 336 38.40 40.16 64.25
C ASP A 336 38.44 40.36 62.71
N HIS A 337 37.48 41.22 62.34
CA HIS A 337 37.57 42.43 61.50
C HIS A 337 37.15 42.42 60.00
N THR A 338 36.23 43.38 59.73
CA THR A 338 36.03 44.22 58.52
C THR A 338 35.45 43.51 57.28
N GLY A 339 34.29 43.89 56.73
CA GLY A 339 33.94 45.18 56.11
C GLY A 339 34.01 44.99 54.59
N ALA A 340 32.93 45.02 53.81
CA ALA A 340 32.34 46.24 53.26
C ALA A 340 31.04 45.96 52.49
N SER A 341 30.23 47.01 52.41
CA SER A 341 28.88 47.14 51.85
C SER A 341 28.91 47.95 50.54
N ALA A 342 27.92 47.74 49.66
CA ALA A 342 27.27 48.71 48.75
C ALA A 342 26.20 47.93 47.94
N THR A 343 24.87 48.07 48.09
CA THR A 343 23.93 49.21 48.13
C THR A 343 23.76 49.96 46.79
N THR A 344 22.68 49.59 46.08
CA THR A 344 21.61 50.39 45.46
C THR A 344 21.94 51.63 44.61
N GLN A 345 21.35 51.72 43.41
CA GLN A 345 20.66 52.96 43.03
C GLN A 345 19.53 52.76 41.99
N ASP A 346 18.37 53.26 42.41
CA ASP A 346 17.12 53.49 41.71
C ASP A 346 17.16 54.89 41.06
N ASN A 347 16.44 55.12 39.96
CA ASN A 347 16.06 56.48 39.56
C ASN A 347 14.88 56.49 38.57
N SER A 348 13.90 57.32 38.92
CA SER A 348 12.64 57.59 38.24
C SER A 348 12.53 59.05 37.79
N LYS A 349 11.53 59.34 36.92
CA LYS A 349 10.91 60.63 36.47
C LYS A 349 11.13 60.97 34.99
N ALA A 350 10.23 61.66 34.26
CA ALA A 350 8.80 62.02 34.31
C ALA A 350 8.52 63.00 33.12
N SER A 351 7.23 63.20 32.75
CA SER A 351 6.65 64.36 32.03
C SER A 351 6.79 64.38 30.48
N SER A 352 5.81 64.76 29.62
CA SER A 352 4.64 65.66 29.71
C SER A 352 3.56 65.39 28.62
N ASP A 353 2.36 65.95 28.88
CA ASP A 353 1.09 66.04 28.11
C ASP A 353 1.09 66.80 26.75
N GLU A 354 0.11 66.48 25.89
CA GLU A 354 -0.88 67.35 25.15
C GLU A 354 -1.52 66.51 24.01
N SER A 355 -2.84 66.22 23.93
CA SER A 355 -4.05 67.02 23.64
C SER A 355 -4.58 66.88 22.18
N THR A 356 -5.92 66.82 22.05
CA THR A 356 -6.83 67.03 20.88
C THR A 356 -7.24 65.91 19.89
N THR A 357 -8.49 65.42 20.10
CA THR A 357 -9.70 65.34 19.21
C THR A 357 -9.77 64.59 17.86
N ASP A 358 -10.83 63.75 17.80
CA ASP A 358 -11.83 63.49 16.74
C ASP A 358 -11.64 62.50 15.56
N ALA A 359 -12.52 61.48 15.61
CA ALA A 359 -13.42 60.93 14.58
C ALA A 359 -12.96 60.07 13.36
N THR A 360 -13.55 58.86 13.34
CA THR A 360 -13.97 57.99 12.20
C THR A 360 -12.92 57.10 11.48
N PRO A 361 -13.33 55.95 10.88
CA PRO A 361 -12.67 54.67 11.10
C PRO A 361 -12.07 54.07 9.82
N THR A 362 -10.87 53.51 9.93
CA THR A 362 -10.26 52.76 8.82
C THR A 362 -9.58 51.52 9.36
N ALA A 363 -10.00 50.38 8.84
CA ALA A 363 -9.38 49.09 9.03
C ALA A 363 -8.03 49.03 8.32
N THR A 364 -6.98 48.60 9.03
CA THR A 364 -5.81 47.84 8.52
C THR A 364 -4.90 47.45 9.70
N ASP A 365 -4.61 46.14 9.75
CA ASP A 365 -3.35 45.45 10.08
C ASP A 365 -2.54 45.64 11.39
N ASP A 366 -1.88 44.52 11.71
CA ASP A 366 -0.65 44.32 12.47
C ASP A 366 -0.65 44.36 14.01
N SER A 367 -0.57 43.15 14.59
CA SER A 367 0.04 42.89 15.89
C SER A 367 1.04 41.74 15.74
N ALA A 368 2.28 42.12 15.38
CA ALA A 368 3.47 41.31 15.52
C ALA A 368 3.78 41.09 17.01
N GLY A 369 3.65 39.86 17.48
CA GLY A 369 4.16 39.44 18.78
C GLY A 369 5.66 39.20 18.72
N SER A 370 6.41 39.93 19.56
CA SER A 370 7.86 39.77 19.75
C SER A 370 8.19 38.37 20.28
N GLY A 371 8.81 37.54 19.45
CA GLY A 371 9.36 36.25 19.83
C GLY A 371 10.71 36.42 20.52
N ASP A 372 10.74 36.06 21.80
CA ASP A 372 11.94 35.98 22.63
C ASP A 372 12.79 34.77 22.20
N ALA A 373 14.06 35.02 21.93
CA ALA A 373 14.98 34.08 21.29
C ALA A 373 15.85 33.36 22.34
N THR A 374 15.28 32.45 23.12
CA THR A 374 16.09 31.59 24.03
C THR A 374 15.69 30.11 24.13
N ASP A 375 14.75 29.60 23.32
CA ASP A 375 14.18 28.24 23.53
C ASP A 375 14.59 27.16 22.50
N ASN A 376 15.85 27.16 22.06
CA ASN A 376 16.38 26.20 21.06
C ASN A 376 17.05 24.93 21.63
N ALA A 377 16.87 24.62 22.92
CA ALA A 377 17.49 23.43 23.54
C ALA A 377 16.54 22.25 23.81
N SER A 378 15.23 22.38 23.58
CA SER A 378 14.22 21.36 23.95
C SER A 378 13.61 20.56 22.78
N MET A 379 14.16 20.64 21.56
CA MET A 379 13.53 20.04 20.36
C MET A 379 14.02 18.62 19.96
N LEU A 380 14.72 17.89 20.81
CA LEU A 380 15.24 16.54 20.47
C LEU A 380 14.94 15.47 21.53
N GLN A 381 13.66 15.34 21.89
CA GLN A 381 13.12 14.07 22.39
C GLN A 381 11.84 13.73 21.63
N VAL A 382 11.98 13.33 20.36
CA VAL A 382 10.91 12.60 19.67
C VAL A 382 10.83 11.22 20.32
N SER A 383 10.03 11.13 21.38
CA SER A 383 9.70 9.85 22.00
C SER A 383 8.87 9.07 20.98
N LEU A 384 9.52 8.16 20.24
CA LEU A 384 8.87 7.19 19.37
C LEU A 384 7.94 6.34 20.23
N LYS A 385 6.66 6.72 20.29
CA LYS A 385 5.62 5.96 20.96
C LYS A 385 5.47 4.67 20.16
N LEU A 386 6.13 3.60 20.62
CA LEU A 386 6.03 2.28 20.00
C LEU A 386 4.54 1.91 19.90
N PRO A 387 4.08 1.38 18.76
CA PRO A 387 2.69 0.99 18.63
C PRO A 387 2.36 -0.04 19.71
N VAL A 388 1.23 0.14 20.38
CA VAL A 388 0.72 -0.83 21.35
C VAL A 388 0.55 -2.16 20.62
N SER A 389 1.26 -3.20 21.06
CA SER A 389 1.09 -4.54 20.48
C SER A 389 -0.35 -4.98 20.70
N ALA A 390 -1.06 -5.30 19.61
CA ALA A 390 -2.34 -5.97 19.70
C ALA A 390 -2.19 -7.30 20.46
N PRO A 391 -3.23 -7.75 21.18
CA PRO A 391 -3.27 -9.14 21.62
C PRO A 391 -3.19 -10.08 20.41
N PRO A 392 -2.60 -11.28 20.55
CA PRO A 392 -2.56 -12.23 19.44
C PRO A 392 -3.97 -12.67 19.06
N LEU A 393 -4.27 -12.65 17.77
CA LEU A 393 -5.54 -13.17 17.23
C LEU A 393 -5.58 -14.70 17.43
N THR A 394 -6.62 -15.21 18.09
CA THR A 394 -6.80 -16.66 18.30
C THR A 394 -7.82 -17.24 17.32
N GLN A 395 -7.75 -18.55 17.08
CA GLN A 395 -8.72 -19.21 16.21
C GLN A 395 -10.15 -19.12 16.78
N SER A 396 -10.31 -19.23 18.10
CA SER A 396 -11.63 -19.08 18.75
C SER A 396 -12.27 -17.72 18.46
N MET A 397 -11.51 -16.62 18.46
CA MET A 397 -12.03 -15.30 18.10
C MET A 397 -12.51 -15.25 16.65
N VAL A 398 -11.75 -15.88 15.74
CA VAL A 398 -12.09 -15.96 14.32
C VAL A 398 -13.29 -16.86 14.07
N ASP A 399 -13.42 -17.95 14.82
CA ASP A 399 -14.55 -18.87 14.72
C ASP A 399 -15.86 -18.19 15.14
N GLU A 400 -15.87 -17.34 16.18
CA GLU A 400 -17.06 -16.54 16.53
C GLU A 400 -17.49 -15.62 15.38
N CYS A 401 -16.55 -15.02 14.65
CA CYS A 401 -16.87 -14.23 13.45
C CYS A 401 -17.39 -15.10 12.30
N ASN A 402 -16.79 -16.27 12.06
CA ASN A 402 -17.14 -17.17 10.97
C ASN A 402 -18.48 -17.88 11.19
N ASN A 403 -18.88 -18.11 12.44
CA ASN A 403 -20.12 -18.80 12.80
C ASN A 403 -21.35 -17.88 12.82
N CYS A 404 -21.17 -16.59 12.54
CA CYS A 404 -22.29 -15.65 12.45
C CYS A 404 -23.04 -15.77 11.12
N PRO A 405 -24.35 -15.45 11.10
CA PRO A 405 -25.09 -15.32 9.85
C PRO A 405 -24.40 -14.33 8.89
N ALA A 406 -24.52 -14.59 7.59
CA ALA A 406 -24.03 -13.67 6.57
C ALA A 406 -24.80 -12.34 6.65
N LEU A 407 -24.09 -11.24 6.43
CA LEU A 407 -24.61 -9.87 6.50
C LEU A 407 -24.94 -9.39 5.10
N ALA A 408 -26.21 -9.14 4.79
CA ALA A 408 -26.65 -8.66 3.48
C ALA A 408 -26.87 -7.14 3.43
N ASN A 409 -27.12 -6.51 4.58
CA ASN A 409 -27.44 -5.09 4.67
C ASN A 409 -27.08 -4.49 6.04
N ALA A 410 -27.38 -3.20 6.23
CA ALA A 410 -27.14 -2.51 7.50
C ALA A 410 -27.98 -3.07 8.67
N GLY A 411 -29.23 -3.46 8.43
CA GLY A 411 -30.10 -4.03 9.46
C GLY A 411 -29.59 -5.35 10.06
N ASP A 412 -28.96 -6.19 9.24
CA ASP A 412 -28.29 -7.41 9.71
C ASP A 412 -27.12 -7.07 10.64
N ILE A 413 -26.34 -6.05 10.27
CA ILE A 413 -25.25 -5.53 11.08
C ILE A 413 -25.80 -4.99 12.40
N GLU A 414 -26.81 -4.12 12.37
CA GLU A 414 -27.39 -3.57 13.59
C GLU A 414 -27.91 -4.67 14.53
N THR A 415 -28.62 -5.67 13.98
CA THR A 415 -29.11 -6.82 14.75
C THR A 415 -27.97 -7.59 15.40
N LEU A 416 -26.87 -7.81 14.68
CA LEU A 416 -25.69 -8.51 15.17
C LEU A 416 -25.06 -7.80 16.39
N PHE A 417 -25.14 -6.47 16.44
CA PHE A 417 -24.59 -5.63 17.51
C PHE A 417 -25.65 -5.13 18.52
N ASN A 418 -26.72 -5.90 18.72
CA ASN A 418 -27.82 -5.60 19.65
C ASN A 418 -28.58 -4.28 19.34
N GLY A 419 -28.80 -4.03 18.05
CA GLY A 419 -29.60 -2.93 17.52
C GLY A 419 -28.83 -1.65 17.21
N ASN A 420 -27.53 -1.56 17.54
CA ASN A 420 -26.76 -0.34 17.31
C ASN A 420 -25.23 -0.56 17.31
N PHE A 421 -24.62 -0.70 16.12
CA PHE A 421 -23.17 -0.84 15.94
C PHE A 421 -22.41 0.38 16.44
N ILE A 422 -22.89 1.60 16.17
CA ILE A 422 -22.19 2.84 16.58
C ILE A 422 -22.15 2.94 18.11
N ASP A 423 -23.25 2.63 18.80
CA ASP A 423 -23.30 2.62 20.27
C ASP A 423 -22.36 1.56 20.84
N TRP A 424 -22.40 0.36 20.28
CA TRP A 424 -21.52 -0.72 20.68
C TRP A 424 -20.05 -0.33 20.51
N PHE A 425 -19.68 0.20 19.34
CA PHE A 425 -18.32 0.63 19.06
C PHE A 425 -17.88 1.71 20.06
N ASN A 426 -18.71 2.74 20.26
CA ASN A 426 -18.38 3.85 21.14
C ASN A 426 -18.18 3.39 22.59
N ARG A 427 -19.05 2.50 23.08
CA ARG A 427 -18.96 1.95 24.44
C ARG A 427 -17.78 0.99 24.62
N SER A 428 -17.52 0.09 23.67
CA SER A 428 -16.57 -1.01 23.83
C SER A 428 -15.16 -0.68 23.30
N LEU A 429 -15.08 0.07 22.20
CA LEU A 429 -13.83 0.32 21.47
C LEU A 429 -13.43 1.80 21.42
N GLY A 430 -14.35 2.74 21.65
CA GLY A 430 -14.07 4.18 21.56
C GLY A 430 -12.95 4.67 22.48
N SER A 431 -12.72 3.96 23.60
CA SER A 431 -11.63 4.21 24.56
C SER A 431 -10.50 3.15 24.51
N ASN A 432 -10.57 2.19 23.59
CA ASN A 432 -9.55 1.17 23.45
C ASN A 432 -8.24 1.78 22.91
N ALA A 433 -7.09 1.32 23.42
CA ALA A 433 -5.78 1.85 23.03
C ALA A 433 -5.53 1.83 21.52
N ALA A 434 -6.02 0.81 20.81
CA ALA A 434 -5.90 0.68 19.35
C ALA A 434 -6.67 1.77 18.57
N PHE A 435 -7.69 2.36 19.20
CA PHE A 435 -8.56 3.40 18.60
C PHE A 435 -8.41 4.77 19.27
N SER A 436 -7.51 4.90 20.24
CA SER A 436 -7.34 6.13 21.04
C SER A 436 -7.01 7.39 20.23
N ASP A 437 -6.42 7.26 19.04
CA ASP A 437 -6.13 8.37 18.12
C ASP A 437 -7.31 8.71 17.19
N ARG A 438 -8.37 7.90 17.19
CA ARG A 438 -9.59 8.09 16.40
C ARG A 438 -10.81 8.41 17.26
N ASN A 439 -10.82 7.96 18.51
CA ASN A 439 -11.89 8.14 19.49
C ASN A 439 -13.24 7.57 19.01
N HIS A 440 -14.32 8.04 19.61
CA HIS A 440 -15.71 7.69 19.29
C HIS A 440 -16.09 8.06 17.85
N ILE A 441 -16.88 7.20 17.20
CA ILE A 441 -17.66 7.56 16.01
C ILE A 441 -18.65 8.63 16.43
N ARG A 442 -18.81 9.67 15.60
CA ARG A 442 -19.81 10.70 15.81
C ARG A 442 -21.21 10.08 15.81
N ASP A 443 -21.91 10.22 16.92
CA ASP A 443 -23.25 9.67 17.09
C ASP A 443 -24.30 10.76 16.83
N ASP A 444 -24.67 10.91 15.55
CA ASP A 444 -25.84 11.71 15.16
C ASP A 444 -26.60 11.06 14.01
N ASN A 445 -27.80 11.59 13.74
CA ASN A 445 -28.69 11.07 12.70
C ASN A 445 -28.05 11.05 11.31
N THR A 446 -27.17 12.01 11.00
CA THR A 446 -26.52 12.08 9.69
C THR A 446 -25.48 10.97 9.53
N THR A 447 -24.63 10.76 10.53
CA THR A 447 -23.64 9.66 10.51
C THR A 447 -24.32 8.29 10.51
N ARG A 448 -25.41 8.13 11.28
CA ARG A 448 -26.22 6.90 11.27
C ARG A 448 -26.85 6.62 9.92
N GLN A 449 -27.47 7.63 9.30
CA GLN A 449 -28.06 7.48 7.97
C GLN A 449 -27.00 7.08 6.94
N ARG A 450 -25.83 7.71 6.94
CA ARG A 450 -24.73 7.36 6.02
C ARG A 450 -24.20 5.94 6.23
N PHE A 451 -24.13 5.49 7.49
CA PHE A 451 -23.81 4.10 7.81
C PHE A 451 -24.82 3.15 7.18
N THR A 452 -26.12 3.40 7.40
CA THR A 452 -27.20 2.59 6.81
C THR A 452 -27.15 2.60 5.29
N ASP A 453 -27.06 3.77 4.67
CA ASP A 453 -27.05 3.92 3.21
C ASP A 453 -25.86 3.20 2.57
N PHE A 454 -24.68 3.28 3.18
CA PHE A 454 -23.49 2.59 2.67
C PHE A 454 -23.57 1.07 2.86
N TRP A 455 -23.95 0.58 4.04
CA TRP A 455 -23.99 -0.85 4.31
C TRP A 455 -25.17 -1.57 3.67
N ASN A 456 -26.21 -0.86 3.23
CA ASN A 456 -27.24 -1.41 2.32
C ASN A 456 -26.70 -1.68 0.90
N ARG A 457 -25.47 -1.24 0.60
CA ARG A 457 -24.79 -1.41 -0.70
C ARG A 457 -23.70 -2.49 -0.65
N ILE A 458 -23.81 -3.48 0.25
CA ILE A 458 -22.88 -4.62 0.33
C ILE A 458 -22.64 -5.29 -1.05
N PRO A 459 -23.66 -5.55 -1.88
CA PRO A 459 -23.45 -6.12 -3.22
C PRO A 459 -22.59 -5.24 -4.13
N ASP A 460 -22.73 -3.92 -4.03
CA ASP A 460 -21.96 -2.98 -4.83
C ASP A 460 -20.49 -2.93 -4.40
N VAL A 461 -20.20 -3.16 -3.12
CA VAL A 461 -18.81 -3.22 -2.60
C VAL A 461 -18.13 -4.56 -2.92
N TYR A 462 -18.79 -5.68 -2.65
CA TYR A 462 -18.17 -7.01 -2.66
C TYR A 462 -18.48 -7.85 -3.89
N GLY A 463 -19.48 -7.47 -4.69
CA GLY A 463 -19.94 -8.27 -5.83
C GLY A 463 -20.64 -9.57 -5.45
N GLN A 464 -21.14 -9.66 -4.22
CA GLN A 464 -21.87 -10.80 -3.66
C GLN A 464 -23.00 -10.29 -2.75
N PRO A 465 -24.11 -11.04 -2.61
CA PRO A 465 -25.31 -10.56 -1.92
C PRO A 465 -25.11 -10.33 -0.42
N SER A 466 -24.09 -10.94 0.19
CA SER A 466 -23.80 -10.85 1.61
C SER A 466 -22.31 -11.05 1.91
N ILE A 467 -21.89 -10.71 3.12
CA ILE A 467 -20.50 -10.79 3.60
C ILE A 467 -20.40 -11.44 4.97
N THR A 468 -19.18 -11.82 5.35
CA THR A 468 -18.88 -12.29 6.71
C THR A 468 -18.64 -11.12 7.66
N VAL A 469 -18.74 -11.38 8.97
CA VAL A 469 -18.39 -10.39 10.01
C VAL A 469 -16.93 -9.94 9.88
N THR A 470 -16.01 -10.84 9.53
CA THR A 470 -14.60 -10.54 9.29
C THR A 470 -14.42 -9.51 8.16
N GLN A 471 -15.20 -9.64 7.09
CA GLN A 471 -15.19 -8.68 5.97
C GLN A 471 -15.74 -7.31 6.39
N PHE A 472 -16.83 -7.30 7.16
CA PHE A 472 -17.40 -6.07 7.75
C PHE A 472 -16.36 -5.36 8.64
N ILE A 473 -15.76 -6.07 9.59
CA ILE A 473 -14.74 -5.54 10.51
C ILE A 473 -13.58 -4.91 9.75
N ALA A 474 -13.07 -5.59 8.71
CA ALA A 474 -11.94 -5.09 7.93
C ALA A 474 -12.26 -3.75 7.25
N LEU A 475 -13.38 -3.65 6.52
CA LEU A 475 -13.74 -2.42 5.83
C LEU A 475 -14.15 -1.31 6.81
N MET A 476 -14.84 -1.64 7.91
CA MET A 476 -15.19 -0.69 8.95
C MET A 476 -13.94 -0.09 9.62
N CYS A 477 -12.90 -0.90 9.88
CA CYS A 477 -11.63 -0.40 10.42
C CYS A 477 -10.89 0.53 9.45
N ILE A 478 -10.99 0.29 8.14
CA ILE A 478 -10.50 1.23 7.13
C ILE A 478 -11.30 2.55 7.21
N ALA A 479 -12.63 2.49 7.20
CA ALA A 479 -13.47 3.69 7.30
C ALA A 479 -13.19 4.48 8.59
N LEU A 480 -13.02 3.80 9.73
CA LEU A 480 -12.59 4.44 10.99
C LEU A 480 -11.24 5.15 10.87
N GLN A 481 -10.29 4.55 10.16
CA GLN A 481 -8.98 5.16 9.94
C GLN A 481 -9.03 6.36 8.99
N GLU A 482 -9.79 6.26 7.90
CA GLU A 482 -9.84 7.25 6.82
C GLU A 482 -10.78 8.42 7.14
N ASN A 483 -11.99 8.15 7.62
CA ASN A 483 -13.04 9.15 7.80
C ASN A 483 -13.81 9.04 9.13
N ARG A 484 -13.19 8.40 10.14
CA ARG A 484 -13.79 8.19 11.47
C ARG A 484 -15.13 7.45 11.43
N GLY A 485 -15.32 6.59 10.42
CA GLY A 485 -16.53 5.78 10.27
C GLY A 485 -17.76 6.54 9.78
N ASN A 486 -17.59 7.74 9.21
CA ASN A 486 -18.71 8.60 8.78
C ASN A 486 -19.25 8.25 7.38
N PHE A 487 -18.58 7.34 6.64
CA PHE A 487 -18.98 6.93 5.29
C PHE A 487 -19.34 8.10 4.36
N PHE A 488 -18.55 9.16 4.44
CA PHE A 488 -18.67 10.35 3.60
C PHE A 488 -17.38 10.56 2.82
N ALA A 489 -17.48 11.07 1.59
CA ALA A 489 -16.32 11.48 0.83
C ALA A 489 -15.82 12.83 1.34
N ASN A 490 -14.61 12.84 1.88
CA ASN A 490 -13.84 14.07 2.02
C ASN A 490 -12.91 14.16 0.82
N PRO A 491 -13.13 15.08 -0.14
CA PRO A 491 -12.15 15.35 -1.17
C PRO A 491 -10.79 15.65 -0.52
N GLU A 492 -9.72 15.16 -1.14
CA GLU A 492 -8.37 15.41 -0.66
C GLU A 492 -8.14 16.92 -0.52
N ILE A 493 -7.68 17.33 0.67
CA ILE A 493 -7.34 18.72 0.96
C ILE A 493 -6.04 19.01 0.23
N VAL A 494 -6.09 19.94 -0.71
CA VAL A 494 -4.93 20.31 -1.52
C VAL A 494 -4.25 21.54 -0.95
N ASN A 495 -3.64 21.44 0.23
CA ASN A 495 -2.99 22.60 0.81
C ASN A 495 -1.76 22.24 1.64
N SER A 496 -0.68 23.01 1.47
CA SER A 496 0.50 22.96 2.31
C SER A 496 1.20 24.33 2.33
N LYS A 497 2.03 24.57 3.35
CA LYS A 497 2.77 25.84 3.48
C LYS A 497 3.65 26.17 2.28
N LEU A 498 4.23 25.15 1.63
CA LEU A 498 5.16 25.32 0.50
C LEU A 498 4.47 25.23 -0.86
N HIS A 499 3.35 24.53 -0.93
CA HIS A 499 2.56 24.33 -2.13
C HIS A 499 1.09 24.59 -1.77
N PRO A 500 0.64 25.85 -1.82
CA PRO A 500 -0.71 26.21 -1.40
C PRO A 500 -1.74 25.83 -2.47
N HIS A 501 -2.92 25.39 -2.03
CA HIS A 501 -4.10 25.21 -2.89
C HIS A 501 -3.82 24.35 -4.14
N LEU A 502 -4.22 24.82 -5.34
CA LEU A 502 -4.08 24.05 -6.58
C LEU A 502 -2.63 23.62 -6.88
N ALA A 503 -1.62 24.39 -6.45
CA ALA A 503 -0.22 24.01 -6.60
C ALA A 503 0.12 22.73 -5.82
N TYR A 504 -0.58 22.42 -4.72
CA TYR A 504 -0.35 21.17 -3.98
C TYR A 504 -0.59 19.91 -4.82
N ALA A 505 -1.66 19.91 -5.61
CA ALA A 505 -1.99 18.77 -6.47
C ALA A 505 -1.15 18.77 -7.75
N PHE A 506 -0.73 19.95 -8.21
CA PHE A 506 0.05 20.10 -9.43
C PHE A 506 1.54 19.80 -9.23
N ASP A 507 2.12 20.22 -8.12
CA ASP A 507 3.55 20.16 -7.89
C ASP A 507 4.03 18.75 -7.52
N ARG A 508 5.28 18.46 -7.85
CA ARG A 508 5.99 17.34 -7.24
C ARG A 508 6.48 17.73 -5.85
N ILE A 509 6.01 17.05 -4.81
CA ILE A 509 6.32 17.36 -3.41
C ILE A 509 7.17 16.23 -2.80
N GLY A 510 8.49 16.39 -2.83
CA GLY A 510 9.43 15.38 -2.36
C GLY A 510 9.26 14.04 -3.10
N GLN A 511 8.82 13.01 -2.36
CA GLN A 511 8.51 11.67 -2.90
C GLN A 511 7.10 11.58 -3.52
N LYS A 512 6.19 12.53 -3.21
CA LYS A 512 4.84 12.56 -3.79
C LYS A 512 4.93 13.01 -5.26
N GLN A 513 4.45 12.15 -6.16
CA GLN A 513 4.33 12.47 -7.57
C GLN A 513 3.25 13.55 -7.79
N SER A 514 3.51 14.46 -8.73
CA SER A 514 2.53 15.42 -9.24
C SER A 514 1.29 14.71 -9.80
N TYR A 515 0.09 15.17 -9.48
CA TYR A 515 -1.14 14.61 -10.06
C TYR A 515 -1.28 14.99 -11.53
N ASN A 516 -0.64 16.08 -11.96
CA ASN A 516 -0.58 16.48 -13.36
C ASN A 516 0.18 15.46 -14.23
N LEU A 517 1.16 14.78 -13.63
CA LEU A 517 2.00 13.77 -14.28
C LEU A 517 1.72 12.35 -13.78
N MET A 518 0.64 12.13 -13.04
CA MET A 518 0.26 10.80 -12.55
C MET A 518 -0.08 9.89 -13.74
N SER A 519 0.35 8.64 -13.67
CA SER A 519 0.09 7.67 -14.74
C SER A 519 -1.41 7.57 -15.05
N GLY A 520 -1.74 7.74 -16.33
CA GLY A 520 -3.11 7.70 -16.85
C GLY A 520 -3.85 9.04 -16.86
N ASN A 521 -3.39 10.07 -16.14
CA ASN A 521 -3.94 11.43 -16.25
C ASN A 521 -3.49 12.09 -17.55
N SER A 522 -4.34 12.98 -18.09
CA SER A 522 -3.89 13.98 -19.06
C SER A 522 -3.32 15.18 -18.32
N SER A 523 -2.17 15.69 -18.76
CA SER A 523 -1.63 16.92 -18.19
C SER A 523 -2.52 18.11 -18.52
N ALA A 524 -2.46 19.15 -17.70
CA ALA A 524 -3.19 20.39 -17.92
C ALA A 524 -2.88 20.98 -19.30
N ALA A 525 -1.62 20.97 -19.75
CA ALA A 525 -1.26 21.43 -21.09
C ALA A 525 -1.91 20.61 -22.23
N GLN A 526 -2.11 19.30 -22.04
CA GLN A 526 -2.83 18.47 -23.01
C GLN A 526 -4.31 18.85 -23.03
N LEU A 527 -4.94 18.98 -21.86
CA LEU A 527 -6.36 19.33 -21.72
C LEU A 527 -6.67 20.73 -22.24
N PHE A 528 -5.81 21.71 -21.99
CA PHE A 528 -6.02 23.08 -22.47
C PHE A 528 -5.90 23.22 -23.99
N LYS A 529 -5.33 22.21 -24.67
CA LYS A 529 -5.28 22.09 -26.14
C LYS A 529 -6.33 21.11 -26.69
N ASP A 530 -7.00 20.36 -25.83
CA ASP A 530 -8.02 19.39 -26.21
C ASP A 530 -9.33 20.11 -26.53
N LYS A 531 -9.86 19.92 -27.74
CA LYS A 531 -11.07 20.61 -28.20
C LYS A 531 -12.28 20.27 -27.32
N THR A 532 -12.43 19.01 -26.94
CA THR A 532 -13.55 18.54 -26.12
C THR A 532 -13.52 19.17 -24.74
N TYR A 533 -12.33 19.29 -24.14
CA TYR A 533 -12.14 20.00 -22.87
C TYR A 533 -12.49 21.49 -22.99
N VAL A 534 -11.94 22.15 -24.02
CA VAL A 534 -12.18 23.58 -24.26
C VAL A 534 -13.66 23.85 -24.48
N ASP A 535 -14.33 23.12 -25.37
CA ASP A 535 -15.77 23.30 -25.65
C ASP A 535 -16.64 23.13 -24.39
N ALA A 536 -16.24 22.24 -23.47
CA ALA A 536 -16.99 21.98 -22.23
C ALA A 536 -16.82 23.08 -21.16
N HIS A 537 -15.67 23.78 -21.17
CA HIS A 537 -15.21 24.59 -20.04
C HIS A 537 -14.80 26.03 -20.40
N ASP A 538 -14.82 26.44 -21.67
CA ASP A 538 -14.40 27.78 -22.15
C ASP A 538 -15.15 28.97 -21.52
N LYS A 539 -16.35 28.72 -20.99
CA LYS A 539 -17.18 29.70 -20.28
C LYS A 539 -16.80 29.91 -18.81
N LEU A 540 -15.86 29.13 -18.28
CA LEU A 540 -15.41 29.26 -16.89
C LEU A 540 -14.32 30.33 -16.76
N ALA A 541 -14.20 30.90 -15.56
CA ALA A 541 -13.18 31.89 -15.25
C ALA A 541 -11.76 31.32 -15.42
N GLY A 542 -10.81 32.19 -15.78
CA GLY A 542 -9.41 31.83 -16.04
C GLY A 542 -9.14 31.20 -17.41
N TYR A 543 -10.17 30.85 -18.19
CA TYR A 543 -9.98 30.27 -19.53
C TYR A 543 -9.08 31.15 -20.42
N ARG A 544 -9.45 32.42 -20.59
CA ARG A 544 -8.73 33.35 -21.48
C ARG A 544 -7.27 33.54 -21.06
N ASP A 545 -7.01 33.59 -19.76
CA ASP A 545 -5.67 33.79 -19.20
C ASP A 545 -4.76 32.57 -19.44
N VAL A 546 -5.35 31.37 -19.54
CA VAL A 546 -4.62 30.12 -19.74
C VAL A 546 -4.36 29.82 -21.22
N VAL A 547 -5.31 30.14 -22.11
CA VAL A 547 -5.22 29.73 -23.53
C VAL A 547 -4.71 30.81 -24.48
N SER A 548 -4.71 32.09 -24.08
CA SER A 548 -4.37 33.21 -24.96
C SER A 548 -3.08 33.91 -24.55
N PRO A 549 -2.17 34.24 -25.49
CA PRO A 549 -2.18 33.90 -26.92
C PRO A 549 -1.79 32.44 -27.23
N PHE A 550 -1.24 31.72 -26.26
CA PHE A 550 -0.92 30.30 -26.34
C PHE A 550 -0.92 29.67 -24.93
N VAL A 551 -1.11 28.35 -24.86
CA VAL A 551 -1.01 27.59 -23.60
C VAL A 551 0.44 27.51 -23.15
N ASP A 552 0.75 28.02 -21.96
CA ASP A 552 2.08 27.90 -21.34
C ASP A 552 2.52 26.43 -21.25
N PRO A 553 3.68 26.04 -21.83
CA PRO A 553 4.22 24.69 -21.70
C PRO A 553 4.43 24.21 -20.26
N ALA A 554 4.57 25.11 -19.28
CA ALA A 554 4.70 24.77 -17.85
C ALA A 554 3.49 23.98 -17.32
N TRP A 555 2.31 24.14 -17.92
CA TRP A 555 1.12 23.33 -17.60
C TRP A 555 1.31 21.83 -17.93
N GLY A 556 2.33 21.47 -18.70
CA GLY A 556 2.73 20.08 -18.96
C GLY A 556 3.76 19.53 -17.96
N GLY A 557 4.18 20.33 -16.98
CA GLY A 557 5.24 20.00 -16.02
C GLY A 557 4.72 19.54 -14.66
N SER A 558 5.60 19.65 -13.67
CA SER A 558 5.34 19.32 -12.25
C SER A 558 5.69 20.47 -11.30
N VAL A 559 5.71 21.69 -11.85
CA VAL A 559 5.94 22.94 -11.12
C VAL A 559 4.88 23.93 -11.57
N TRP A 560 4.11 24.46 -10.64
CA TRP A 560 3.02 25.38 -10.86
C TRP A 560 3.54 26.64 -11.58
N PRO A 561 2.88 27.10 -12.66
CA PRO A 561 3.34 28.30 -13.34
C PRO A 561 3.08 29.53 -12.45
N SER A 562 4.15 30.20 -12.05
CA SER A 562 4.19 31.15 -10.93
C SER A 562 3.33 32.43 -11.08
N HIS A 563 2.86 32.73 -12.30
CA HIS A 563 2.03 33.90 -12.57
C HIS A 563 0.52 33.61 -12.47
N PHE A 564 0.12 32.36 -12.27
CA PHE A 564 -1.28 32.01 -11.97
C PHE A 564 -1.51 31.92 -10.47
N LYS A 565 -2.66 32.45 -10.02
CA LYS A 565 -3.12 32.31 -8.65
C LYS A 565 -3.37 30.84 -8.32
N THR A 566 -3.05 30.42 -7.11
CA THR A 566 -3.25 29.02 -6.69
C THR A 566 -4.60 28.78 -6.03
N ASP A 567 -5.36 29.81 -5.67
CA ASP A 567 -6.60 29.71 -4.90
C ASP A 567 -7.63 28.73 -5.50
N GLU A 568 -8.32 27.98 -4.64
CA GLU A 568 -9.44 27.09 -5.02
C GLU A 568 -10.74 27.88 -5.22
N ASP A 569 -10.69 28.95 -6.01
CA ASP A 569 -11.82 29.83 -6.30
C ASP A 569 -12.28 29.65 -7.75
N GLU A 570 -13.48 29.10 -7.95
CA GLU A 570 -14.04 28.88 -9.29
C GLU A 570 -14.28 30.18 -10.08
N THR A 571 -14.38 31.33 -9.40
CA THR A 571 -14.53 32.65 -10.04
C THR A 571 -13.22 33.20 -10.60
N ILE A 572 -12.09 32.56 -10.28
CA ILE A 572 -10.75 32.90 -10.77
C ILE A 572 -10.20 31.74 -11.60
N ASN A 573 -10.14 30.55 -11.01
CA ASN A 573 -9.47 29.36 -11.52
C ASN A 573 -10.45 28.29 -12.04
N GLY A 574 -11.70 28.66 -12.31
CA GLY A 574 -12.76 27.73 -12.70
C GLY A 574 -12.38 26.79 -13.85
N PHE A 575 -11.68 27.30 -14.88
CA PHE A 575 -11.18 26.51 -16.01
C PHE A 575 -10.04 25.54 -15.62
N ILE A 576 -9.09 26.00 -14.80
CA ILE A 576 -7.94 25.20 -14.33
C ILE A 576 -8.41 24.07 -13.41
N MET A 577 -9.40 24.34 -12.55
CA MET A 577 -9.98 23.37 -11.62
C MET A 577 -10.66 22.18 -12.32
N GLN A 578 -10.95 22.25 -13.63
CA GLN A 578 -11.52 21.10 -14.35
C GLN A 578 -10.45 20.14 -14.88
N ALA A 579 -9.16 20.48 -14.77
CA ALA A 579 -8.07 19.64 -15.23
C ALA A 579 -7.90 18.42 -14.30
N ASP A 580 -7.42 17.32 -14.87
CA ASP A 580 -7.34 16.02 -14.17
C ASP A 580 -6.63 16.10 -12.82
N PHE A 581 -5.54 16.86 -12.72
CA PHE A 581 -4.72 16.94 -11.51
C PHE A 581 -5.54 17.37 -10.28
N TYR A 582 -6.56 18.19 -10.46
CA TYR A 582 -7.42 18.68 -9.38
C TYR A 582 -8.82 18.05 -9.42
N LYS A 583 -9.46 18.00 -10.60
CA LYS A 583 -10.79 17.40 -10.77
C LYS A 583 -10.83 15.95 -10.34
N LEU A 584 -9.78 15.17 -10.61
CA LEU A 584 -9.70 13.74 -10.32
C LEU A 584 -8.83 13.43 -9.09
N ARG A 585 -8.73 14.38 -8.15
CA ARG A 585 -8.09 14.16 -6.84
C ARG A 585 -8.84 13.12 -5.99
N GLY A 586 -8.23 12.70 -4.88
CA GLY A 586 -8.78 11.64 -4.03
C GLY A 586 -10.16 11.95 -3.47
N ARG A 587 -11.13 11.04 -3.64
CA ARG A 587 -12.48 11.09 -3.06
C ARG A 587 -12.97 9.71 -2.61
N GLY A 588 -13.92 9.68 -1.69
CA GLY A 588 -14.60 8.46 -1.25
C GLY A 588 -14.23 8.03 0.16
N VAL A 589 -14.75 6.88 0.58
CA VAL A 589 -14.39 6.24 1.87
C VAL A 589 -12.93 5.78 1.84
N ILE A 590 -12.53 5.24 0.68
CA ILE A 590 -11.14 4.98 0.31
C ILE A 590 -10.89 5.83 -0.93
N GLN A 591 -9.78 6.56 -0.95
CA GLN A 591 -9.52 7.56 -1.97
C GLN A 591 -9.42 6.94 -3.38
N THR A 592 -10.40 7.25 -4.21
CA THR A 592 -10.36 7.08 -5.66
C THR A 592 -9.66 8.29 -6.24
N THR A 593 -8.47 8.10 -6.80
CA THR A 593 -7.62 9.17 -7.34
C THR A 593 -7.15 8.84 -8.74
N GLY A 594 -7.13 9.83 -9.63
CA GLY A 594 -6.57 9.71 -10.98
C GLY A 594 -7.52 9.07 -12.01
N ARG A 595 -7.35 9.50 -13.26
CA ARG A 595 -8.21 9.17 -14.40
C ARG A 595 -8.42 7.68 -14.59
N SER A 596 -7.40 6.84 -14.43
CA SER A 596 -7.58 5.39 -14.57
C SER A 596 -8.58 4.82 -13.57
N ASN A 597 -8.58 5.26 -12.31
CA ASN A 597 -9.52 4.77 -11.31
C ASN A 597 -10.93 5.33 -11.54
N TYR A 598 -11.05 6.59 -11.95
CA TYR A 598 -12.34 7.18 -12.29
C TYR A 598 -12.96 6.56 -13.56
N LYS A 599 -12.15 6.09 -14.53
CA LYS A 599 -12.65 5.30 -15.67
C LYS A 599 -13.31 4.00 -15.23
N ASP A 600 -12.65 3.27 -14.33
CA ASP A 600 -13.18 1.99 -13.84
C ASP A 600 -14.45 2.22 -13.00
N LEU A 601 -14.50 3.31 -12.24
CA LEU A 601 -15.72 3.74 -11.56
C LEU A 601 -16.84 4.03 -12.56
N LEU A 602 -16.60 4.82 -13.61
CA LEU A 602 -17.62 5.07 -14.64
C LEU A 602 -18.08 3.77 -15.31
N LEU A 603 -17.16 2.87 -15.67
CA LEU A 603 -17.49 1.59 -16.25
C LEU A 603 -18.45 0.81 -15.33
N PHE A 604 -18.16 0.78 -14.03
CA PHE A 604 -19.02 0.16 -13.03
C PHE A 604 -20.41 0.82 -12.98
N LEU A 605 -20.47 2.16 -12.90
CA LEU A 605 -21.73 2.91 -12.87
C LEU A 605 -22.58 2.68 -14.13
N PHE A 606 -21.94 2.51 -15.29
CA PHE A 606 -22.64 2.22 -16.54
C PHE A 606 -23.12 0.77 -16.66
N GLN A 607 -22.36 -0.20 -16.15
CA GLN A 607 -22.71 -1.62 -16.22
C GLN A 607 -23.77 -2.03 -15.20
N GLN A 608 -23.70 -1.52 -13.97
CA GLN A 608 -24.61 -1.94 -12.90
C GLN A 608 -25.97 -1.27 -12.93
N GLY A 609 -26.15 -0.23 -13.76
CA GLY A 609 -27.43 0.46 -13.85
C GLY A 609 -27.90 1.00 -12.50
N ILE A 610 -26.98 1.56 -11.70
CA ILE A 610 -27.29 2.07 -10.36
C ILE A 610 -28.49 3.02 -10.46
N ALA A 611 -29.61 2.60 -9.88
CA ALA A 611 -30.80 3.41 -9.74
C ALA A 611 -30.64 4.28 -8.50
N ASP A 612 -30.43 5.56 -8.72
CA ASP A 612 -30.35 6.57 -7.67
C ASP A 612 -30.90 7.88 -8.26
N ASP A 613 -31.68 8.62 -7.49
CA ASP A 613 -32.37 9.85 -7.93
C ASP A 613 -31.37 11.02 -8.00
N SER A 614 -30.39 10.91 -8.89
CA SER A 614 -29.31 11.88 -9.05
C SER A 614 -29.33 12.46 -10.45
N PRO A 615 -29.63 13.76 -10.62
CA PRO A 615 -29.61 14.42 -11.91
C PRO A 615 -28.26 14.34 -12.64
N ILE A 616 -27.16 14.17 -11.88
CA ILE A 616 -25.83 14.00 -12.46
C ILE A 616 -25.63 12.58 -12.95
N LEU A 617 -26.11 11.59 -12.21
CA LEU A 617 -26.10 10.22 -12.68
C LEU A 617 -27.00 10.10 -13.93
N ASP A 618 -28.18 10.72 -13.95
CA ASP A 618 -29.05 10.78 -15.12
C ASP A 618 -28.35 11.42 -16.32
N LYS A 619 -27.67 12.56 -16.11
CA LYS A 619 -26.86 13.22 -17.14
C LYS A 619 -25.72 12.35 -17.66
N LEU A 620 -25.10 11.53 -16.81
CA LEU A 620 -24.09 10.57 -17.25
C LEU A 620 -24.74 9.41 -18.02
N GLN A 621 -25.83 8.86 -17.49
CA GLN A 621 -26.56 7.74 -18.07
C GLN A 621 -27.26 8.11 -19.39
N SER A 622 -27.62 9.38 -19.61
CA SER A 622 -28.20 9.85 -20.87
C SER A 622 -27.23 9.78 -22.05
N ARG A 623 -25.95 9.48 -21.80
CA ARG A 623 -24.97 9.17 -22.86
C ARG A 623 -25.07 7.75 -23.38
N ARG A 624 -25.80 6.88 -22.69
CA ARG A 624 -26.09 5.52 -23.18
C ARG A 624 -26.89 5.62 -24.49
N PRO A 625 -26.63 4.73 -25.47
CA PRO A 625 -27.50 4.61 -26.64
C PRO A 625 -28.95 4.41 -26.22
N ALA A 626 -29.88 5.06 -26.92
CA ALA A 626 -31.30 4.96 -26.61
C ALA A 626 -31.77 3.49 -26.65
N GLY A 627 -32.48 3.06 -25.61
CA GLY A 627 -32.98 1.67 -25.47
C GLY A 627 -31.96 0.67 -24.89
N ALA A 628 -30.72 1.06 -24.63
CA ALA A 628 -29.72 0.18 -24.03
C ALA A 628 -29.96 0.00 -22.51
N THR A 629 -30.36 -1.20 -22.09
CA THR A 629 -30.47 -1.57 -20.66
C THR A 629 -29.11 -1.80 -20.01
N THR A 630 -28.11 -2.21 -20.80
CA THR A 630 -26.70 -2.28 -20.43
C THR A 630 -25.86 -1.56 -21.49
N TRP A 631 -24.84 -0.82 -21.06
CA TRP A 631 -23.90 -0.16 -21.97
C TRP A 631 -22.48 -0.42 -21.50
N THR A 632 -21.67 -0.98 -22.40
CA THR A 632 -20.22 -1.09 -22.20
C THR A 632 -19.56 0.05 -22.98
N PRO A 633 -19.30 1.20 -22.34
CA PRO A 633 -18.68 2.34 -23.00
C PRO A 633 -17.28 1.97 -23.51
N SER A 634 -16.92 2.46 -24.68
CA SER A 634 -15.56 2.34 -25.19
C SER A 634 -14.58 3.16 -24.34
N PRO A 635 -13.27 2.87 -24.39
CA PRO A 635 -12.27 3.72 -23.73
C PRO A 635 -12.32 5.19 -24.15
N SER A 636 -12.71 5.48 -25.40
CA SER A 636 -12.95 6.85 -25.87
C SER A 636 -14.16 7.51 -25.23
N ASP A 637 -15.27 6.79 -25.05
CA ASP A 637 -16.47 7.31 -24.39
C ASP A 637 -16.16 7.68 -22.93
N LEU A 638 -15.47 6.80 -22.21
CA LEU A 638 -15.03 7.04 -20.84
C LEU A 638 -14.09 8.25 -20.73
N ASN A 639 -13.16 8.42 -21.68
CA ASN A 639 -12.29 9.59 -21.74
C ASN A 639 -13.09 10.87 -21.99
N SER A 640 -14.03 10.88 -22.94
CA SER A 640 -14.88 12.04 -23.23
C SER A 640 -15.66 12.46 -21.99
N VAL A 641 -16.27 11.52 -21.26
CA VAL A 641 -16.97 11.80 -20.00
C VAL A 641 -16.05 12.45 -18.97
N LEU A 642 -14.85 11.90 -18.78
CA LEU A 642 -13.89 12.44 -17.80
C LEU A 642 -13.35 13.80 -18.21
N THR A 643 -13.20 14.06 -19.51
CA THR A 643 -12.78 15.36 -20.04
C THR A 643 -13.87 16.42 -19.82
N GLU A 644 -15.14 16.09 -20.09
CA GLU A 644 -16.26 17.05 -20.11
C GLU A 644 -16.91 17.30 -18.74
N THR A 645 -16.83 16.34 -17.82
CA THR A 645 -17.39 16.50 -16.45
C THR A 645 -16.66 17.59 -15.67
N ARG A 646 -17.37 18.16 -14.70
CA ARG A 646 -16.85 19.19 -13.79
C ARG A 646 -16.42 18.60 -12.46
N ASN A 647 -15.55 19.31 -11.75
CA ASN A 647 -15.15 19.02 -10.37
C ASN A 647 -16.36 18.86 -9.45
N GLY A 648 -17.30 19.81 -9.51
CA GLY A 648 -18.53 19.76 -8.72
C GLY A 648 -19.47 18.60 -9.08
N ASP A 649 -19.38 18.05 -10.30
CA ASP A 649 -20.14 16.84 -10.66
C ASP A 649 -19.64 15.64 -9.85
N TRP A 650 -18.31 15.50 -9.72
CA TRP A 650 -17.68 14.45 -8.92
C TRP A 650 -17.92 14.61 -7.43
N ASP A 651 -17.87 15.83 -6.90
CA ASP A 651 -18.18 16.08 -5.48
C ASP A 651 -19.61 15.65 -5.13
N LYS A 652 -20.57 15.88 -6.03
CA LYS A 652 -21.96 15.43 -5.87
C LYS A 652 -22.12 13.92 -6.08
N LEU A 653 -21.47 13.32 -7.08
CA LEU A 653 -21.50 11.85 -7.26
C LEU A 653 -20.97 11.14 -6.02
N PHE A 654 -19.84 11.58 -5.47
CA PHE A 654 -19.24 11.00 -4.26
C PHE A 654 -20.02 11.32 -2.97
N SER A 655 -21.08 12.13 -3.03
CA SER A 655 -22.04 12.25 -1.92
C SER A 655 -23.05 11.09 -1.87
N MET A 656 -23.13 10.28 -2.93
CA MET A 656 -24.06 9.15 -3.06
C MET A 656 -23.44 7.87 -2.52
N ALA A 657 -24.18 7.14 -1.67
CA ALA A 657 -23.68 5.90 -1.06
C ALA A 657 -23.31 4.82 -2.09
N ALA A 658 -24.05 4.73 -3.20
CA ALA A 658 -23.77 3.77 -4.26
C ALA A 658 -22.42 4.05 -4.97
N VAL A 659 -22.09 5.33 -5.18
CA VAL A 659 -20.79 5.74 -5.76
C VAL A 659 -19.64 5.50 -4.78
N LEU A 660 -19.87 5.75 -3.48
CA LEU A 660 -18.90 5.41 -2.43
C LEU A 660 -18.60 3.91 -2.39
N ALA A 661 -19.64 3.08 -2.45
CA ALA A 661 -19.52 1.62 -2.48
C ALA A 661 -18.76 1.13 -3.73
N ALA A 662 -19.14 1.65 -4.90
CA ALA A 662 -18.45 1.38 -6.17
C ALA A 662 -16.97 1.76 -6.13
N GLY A 663 -16.63 2.92 -5.54
CA GLY A 663 -15.25 3.38 -5.37
C GLY A 663 -14.41 2.40 -4.54
N VAL A 664 -14.97 1.88 -3.43
CA VAL A 664 -14.32 0.85 -2.62
C VAL A 664 -14.09 -0.43 -3.44
N ARG A 665 -15.09 -0.87 -4.22
CA ARG A 665 -14.96 -2.06 -5.07
C ARG A 665 -13.86 -1.93 -6.12
N VAL A 666 -13.85 -0.82 -6.86
CA VAL A 666 -12.83 -0.56 -7.89
C VAL A 666 -11.44 -0.60 -7.29
N HIS A 667 -11.25 0.04 -6.14
CA HIS A 667 -9.97 0.04 -5.43
C HIS A 667 -9.60 -1.38 -4.95
N ALA A 668 -10.57 -2.12 -4.41
CA ALA A 668 -10.39 -3.49 -3.93
C ALA A 668 -10.04 -4.48 -5.03
N MET A 669 -10.71 -4.44 -6.18
CA MET A 669 -10.46 -5.36 -7.29
C MET A 669 -9.01 -5.25 -7.80
N LYS A 670 -8.46 -4.04 -7.86
CA LYS A 670 -7.07 -3.83 -8.30
C LYS A 670 -6.04 -4.37 -7.31
N ARG A 671 -6.36 -4.40 -6.02
CA ARG A 671 -5.38 -4.70 -4.95
C ARG A 671 -5.63 -6.02 -4.22
N GLY A 672 -6.80 -6.62 -4.40
CA GLY A 672 -7.19 -7.95 -3.93
C GLY A 672 -7.34 -8.07 -2.41
N TYR A 673 -7.83 -7.03 -1.71
CA TYR A 673 -7.85 -7.03 -0.24
C TYR A 673 -9.21 -7.34 0.43
N LEU A 674 -10.31 -7.48 -0.32
CA LEU A 674 -11.61 -7.82 0.27
C LEU A 674 -11.83 -9.33 0.47
N HIS A 675 -10.93 -10.16 -0.05
CA HIS A 675 -10.92 -11.60 0.17
C HIS A 675 -10.04 -11.92 1.38
N LEU A 676 -10.67 -12.30 2.49
CA LEU A 676 -10.00 -12.54 3.77
C LEU A 676 -9.87 -14.04 4.06
N GLY A 677 -8.82 -14.39 4.80
CA GLY A 677 -8.65 -15.75 5.32
C GLY A 677 -9.69 -16.07 6.40
N THR A 678 -9.87 -17.37 6.68
CA THR A 678 -10.81 -17.86 7.70
C THR A 678 -10.09 -18.40 8.94
N THR A 679 -8.76 -18.31 9.00
CA THR A 679 -7.96 -18.78 10.12
C THR A 679 -7.18 -17.65 10.77
N ALA A 680 -6.97 -17.76 12.07
CA ALA A 680 -6.21 -16.76 12.83
C ALA A 680 -4.76 -16.63 12.37
N SER A 681 -4.15 -17.72 11.90
CA SER A 681 -2.78 -17.70 11.37
C SER A 681 -2.65 -16.90 10.07
N VAL A 682 -3.69 -16.88 9.24
CA VAL A 682 -3.72 -16.07 8.01
C VAL A 682 -4.12 -14.63 8.33
N LEU A 683 -5.24 -14.43 9.03
CA LEU A 683 -5.76 -13.09 9.36
C LEU A 683 -4.77 -12.27 10.19
N GLY A 684 -4.14 -12.91 11.18
CA GLY A 684 -3.17 -12.31 12.09
C GLY A 684 -1.73 -12.25 11.57
N ALA A 685 -1.47 -12.62 10.30
CA ALA A 685 -0.13 -12.55 9.74
C ALA A 685 0.40 -11.11 9.74
N SER A 686 1.62 -10.91 10.25
CA SER A 686 2.29 -9.60 10.33
C SER A 686 2.92 -9.14 9.01
N SER A 687 2.54 -9.79 7.90
CA SER A 687 3.04 -9.52 6.56
C SER A 687 1.88 -9.45 5.58
N ALA A 688 2.16 -8.98 4.36
CA ALA A 688 1.16 -8.81 3.30
C ALA A 688 0.74 -10.15 2.65
N LEU A 689 0.57 -11.21 3.46
CA LEU A 689 -0.01 -12.48 3.06
C LEU A 689 -1.44 -12.26 2.55
N LEU A 690 -1.80 -12.93 1.45
CA LEU A 690 -3.15 -12.82 0.89
C LEU A 690 -4.20 -13.21 1.94
N GLY A 691 -5.20 -12.35 2.11
CA GLY A 691 -6.26 -12.53 3.10
C GLY A 691 -5.92 -12.15 4.54
N SER A 692 -4.73 -11.60 4.82
CA SER A 692 -4.39 -11.06 6.15
C SER A 692 -4.92 -9.65 6.37
N TYR A 693 -5.19 -9.28 7.63
CA TYR A 693 -5.52 -7.89 7.99
C TYR A 693 -4.39 -6.91 7.66
N TYR A 694 -3.13 -7.36 7.77
CA TYR A 694 -1.98 -6.55 7.36
C TYR A 694 -2.00 -6.25 5.86
N ARG A 695 -2.37 -7.23 5.01
CA ARG A 695 -2.53 -7.02 3.56
C ARG A 695 -3.62 -6.02 3.25
N VAL A 696 -4.73 -6.02 4.01
CA VAL A 696 -5.77 -5.00 3.88
C VAL A 696 -5.18 -3.61 4.08
N GLY A 697 -4.53 -3.37 5.22
CA GLY A 697 -3.94 -2.07 5.52
C GLY A 697 -2.86 -1.64 4.51
N SER A 698 -1.96 -2.55 4.11
CA SER A 698 -0.91 -2.25 3.10
C SER A 698 -1.42 -2.03 1.70
N SER A 699 -2.62 -2.54 1.42
CA SER A 699 -3.32 -2.27 0.17
C SER A 699 -4.04 -0.92 0.18
N ILE A 700 -4.16 -0.22 1.31
CA ILE A 700 -4.70 1.15 1.32
C ILE A 700 -3.55 2.15 1.28
N ASN A 701 -2.62 2.06 2.24
CA ASN A 701 -1.51 3.00 2.37
C ASN A 701 -0.24 2.31 2.91
N GLY A 702 0.92 2.97 2.74
CA GLY A 702 2.23 2.48 3.18
C GLY A 702 2.63 2.92 4.60
N GLY A 703 3.94 2.86 4.87
CA GLY A 703 4.50 3.25 6.17
C GLY A 703 3.98 2.38 7.32
N ASN A 704 3.59 3.02 8.43
CA ASN A 704 3.04 2.32 9.61
C ASN A 704 1.53 2.03 9.50
N TYR A 705 0.88 2.48 8.43
CA TYR A 705 -0.56 2.29 8.23
C TYR A 705 -1.01 0.82 8.35
N PRO A 706 -0.31 -0.17 7.75
CA PRO A 706 -0.75 -1.56 7.78
C PRO A 706 -0.80 -2.11 9.20
N VAL A 707 0.19 -1.78 10.01
CA VAL A 707 0.31 -2.20 11.42
C VAL A 707 -0.81 -1.59 12.26
N VAL A 708 -1.08 -0.29 12.09
CA VAL A 708 -2.12 0.41 12.84
C VAL A 708 -3.50 -0.16 12.53
N VAL A 709 -3.81 -0.30 11.24
CA VAL A 709 -5.14 -0.78 10.82
C VAL A 709 -5.33 -2.26 11.14
N SER A 710 -4.32 -3.11 10.96
CA SER A 710 -4.43 -4.52 11.34
C SER A 710 -4.61 -4.70 12.84
N THR A 711 -3.95 -3.89 13.66
CA THR A 711 -4.11 -3.88 15.12
C THR A 711 -5.55 -3.56 15.53
N ARG A 712 -6.20 -2.62 14.83
CA ARG A 712 -7.61 -2.28 15.04
C ARG A 712 -8.55 -3.40 14.62
N MET A 713 -8.29 -4.02 13.47
CA MET A 713 -9.08 -5.17 13.00
C MET A 713 -9.02 -6.32 14.01
N ILE A 714 -7.83 -6.64 14.55
CA ILE A 714 -7.66 -7.65 15.60
C ILE A 714 -8.41 -7.25 16.87
N SER A 715 -8.27 -6.00 17.33
CA SER A 715 -8.94 -5.51 18.54
C SER A 715 -10.47 -5.53 18.41
N MET A 716 -11.00 -5.18 17.24
CA MET A 716 -12.43 -5.25 16.95
C MET A 716 -12.93 -6.69 16.85
N THR A 717 -12.12 -7.60 16.28
CA THR A 717 -12.41 -9.04 16.23
C THR A 717 -12.49 -9.65 17.63
N GLU A 718 -11.53 -9.33 18.50
CA GLU A 718 -11.52 -9.78 19.90
C GLU A 718 -12.76 -9.29 20.66
N GLU A 719 -13.11 -8.02 20.53
CA GLU A 719 -14.23 -7.44 21.26
C GLU A 719 -15.58 -7.93 20.72
N PHE A 720 -15.68 -8.17 19.42
CA PHE A 720 -16.82 -8.85 18.83
C PHE A 720 -16.95 -10.29 19.36
N ALA A 721 -15.85 -11.04 19.42
CA ALA A 721 -15.86 -12.39 19.96
C ALA A 721 -16.33 -12.42 21.42
N ARG A 722 -15.95 -11.44 22.24
CA ARG A 722 -16.47 -11.28 23.62
C ARG A 722 -17.95 -10.98 23.69
N LEU A 723 -18.46 -10.15 22.77
CA LEU A 723 -19.90 -9.87 22.68
C LEU A 723 -20.71 -11.15 22.49
N ARG A 724 -20.18 -12.08 21.69
CA ARG A 724 -20.81 -13.38 21.39
C ARG A 724 -20.58 -14.42 22.48
N ASN A 725 -19.37 -14.45 23.02
CA ASN A 725 -18.91 -15.43 23.98
C ASN A 725 -18.06 -14.72 25.06
N PRO A 726 -18.68 -14.32 26.17
CA PRO A 726 -18.00 -13.58 27.24
C PRO A 726 -16.81 -14.30 27.86
N ASP A 727 -16.70 -15.64 27.69
CA ASP A 727 -15.58 -16.42 28.20
C ASP A 727 -14.28 -16.20 27.39
N ILE A 728 -14.36 -15.64 26.18
CA ILE A 728 -13.20 -15.33 25.35
C ILE A 728 -12.36 -14.21 25.97
N GLY A 729 -11.16 -14.56 26.44
CA GLY A 729 -10.20 -13.59 26.99
C GLY A 729 -10.34 -13.31 28.49
N THR A 730 -11.09 -14.12 29.22
CA THR A 730 -11.22 -14.08 30.70
C THR A 730 -9.93 -14.42 31.47
N SER A 731 -8.81 -14.68 30.79
CA SER A 731 -7.48 -14.76 31.42
C SER A 731 -6.89 -13.39 31.76
N ARG A 732 -7.57 -12.28 31.44
CA ARG A 732 -7.22 -10.96 31.99
C ARG A 732 -7.53 -10.99 33.49
N PRO A 733 -6.53 -10.85 34.39
CA PRO A 733 -6.81 -10.78 35.83
C PRO A 733 -7.84 -9.69 36.03
N ALA A 734 -8.93 -10.02 36.73
CA ALA A 734 -9.99 -9.08 37.05
C ALA A 734 -9.32 -7.77 37.46
N ARG A 735 -9.58 -6.69 36.71
CA ARG A 735 -9.26 -5.36 37.21
C ARG A 735 -10.02 -5.29 38.53
N VAL A 736 -9.29 -5.35 39.63
CA VAL A 736 -9.76 -4.89 40.92
C VAL A 736 -10.10 -3.43 40.67
N LEU A 737 -11.37 -3.19 40.33
CA LEU A 737 -11.96 -1.87 40.42
C LEU A 737 -12.04 -1.64 41.91
N ASP A 738 -11.04 -0.93 42.45
CA ASP A 738 -11.13 -0.38 43.79
C ASP A 738 -12.42 0.46 43.86
N ALA A 739 -13.23 0.12 44.85
CA ALA A 739 -14.55 0.67 45.13
C ALA A 739 -14.52 2.16 45.51
#